data_AF-A0A255T115-F1
#
_entry.id   AF-A0A255T115-F1
#
_cell.length_a   1.000
_cell.length_b   1.000
_cell.length_c   1.000
_cell.angle_alpha   90.00
_cell.angle_beta   90.00
_cell.angle_gamma   90.00
#
_symmetry.space_group_name_H-M   'P 1'
#
loop_
_entity.id
_entity.type
_entity.pdbx_description
1 polymer ?
#
loop_
_entity_poly.entity_id
_entity_poly.type
_entity_poly.pdbx_seq_one_letter_code
_entity_poly.pdbx_strand_id
1 'polypeptide(L)'
;MLLLVTAMAMPKMAWAQVTTSQPDNGDGTAANPYQITTAAELAWFRDVVNAGKETACARLEANIDMSTVCHPANESESVAELSWVPIGNNSNRWHGEFNGNNKTISNLYINASEEYSGFFGYTHDPKGQRGIIKDIIFNNVNIKSTKEYFGVLAGYAWNTDISGITVNSGSINGYRVVGGIVGRALDTKISNCVNRISIVGSDYAIGGIVGYAKAYAQASSSITNCANYGNVKGSRMVGGIVGYSEGLTLCNVFSSGDVTFTNDYYGSGLVVGHVESSTLTISGYAIYNSDAKRYYNTTVQDPVALGKVTSLATVTGESNIKGLSSNLLKSGWGTWLLNGCKSEGEWGQTINTENYPVLNGTQIYPKDASMKCTYTNFSGTFTNTSSEASTVSLTHGTNTHYESIAPTCVEGRKEYYECNDCHKKFRDAVMTEEIDNTVINRTYAHHDFGNDYVCKNCNAPMPVATLGDADIVVEKTGDHNSQYGYKLYKYVADGTGTLHVKSYGDADTEGALWTSVGGEVASSVNNDDSSSSETDFSLTFDVTQGKTYIIGVRQKSHEAIEGDYILRLRGSWTETADRMGIEPFVWTGEGTDASPYELTSACHLLWFAKLVNNGNTTACARLEADIDMSKVCHAADESKGVAELSWEPISKSSNPWHGSFDGNNKTISNLYINTSAQYSGLFGYILNDYVRCSIKDIIFYNVNITSTADYSGVLAGNVKNTDISGITVNSGSINGTTDVGGIVGRANKTNITNCVNRIPIVGSKKNIGGIIGYVGENTSVTNCANYGDVKGYYYIGGIVGYIVDITLNNVFTSGNVTCRLTDPNCGLVAGYVYEKLTIQGHILYNSDAKIFYYSAEQTVQTIGNKKSYATITGESNIVGLNSENLKTGEGAWILNGQQSTGAWGQQLGTDDYPMLGDYKVIKAAKGDKDKNGNDTYWATFSNLNSDATLLVPSPRNLTVYNATVSNGKMTLKMRTDSQVAKEEGVLLKTDGEYVNAKANATDGLKAVDYTDNNLVATPATEKTINAETGYKLYRLTYNNSTDKTGLGFYLGLVKDENDNVISSDGSQLKATPGKAYLKVSTGAATNTATTALARSFVFPGDDETTGIGEIVIEGDAGISGSANANDRIYNLQGQQVTAPVKGLYIKNNKKVIIK
;
A
#
# COMPACT_ATOMS: atom_id res chain seq x y z
N MET A 1 -17.56 73.30 -10.20
CA MET A 1 -17.77 73.58 -8.76
C MET A 1 -17.47 72.30 -8.00
N LEU A 2 -16.62 72.40 -6.98
CA LEU A 2 -16.20 71.36 -6.03
C LEU A 2 -17.36 70.49 -5.50
N LEU A 3 -17.07 69.24 -5.12
CA LEU A 3 -16.89 68.77 -3.71
C LEU A 3 -16.67 67.24 -3.71
N LEU A 4 -15.48 66.73 -3.38
CA LEU A 4 -14.98 66.32 -2.05
C LEU A 4 -15.64 65.05 -1.47
N VAL A 5 -14.94 63.92 -1.62
CA VAL A 5 -14.88 62.86 -0.61
C VAL A 5 -13.41 62.48 -0.42
N THR A 6 -12.95 62.61 0.82
CA THR A 6 -11.60 62.34 1.32
C THR A 6 -11.30 60.84 1.34
N ALA A 7 -10.27 60.40 0.62
CA ALA A 7 -9.60 59.12 0.85
C ALA A 7 -8.34 59.35 1.69
N MET A 8 -8.31 58.77 2.89
CA MET A 8 -7.10 58.69 3.72
C MET A 8 -6.05 57.84 3.02
N ALA A 9 -4.84 58.38 2.91
CA ALA A 9 -3.67 57.69 2.41
C ALA A 9 -3.31 56.50 3.31
N MET A 10 -3.20 55.31 2.73
CA MET A 10 -2.29 54.27 3.21
C MET A 10 -1.04 54.27 2.32
N PRO A 11 0.17 54.24 2.88
CA PRO A 11 1.39 54.25 2.08
C PRO A 11 1.52 52.89 1.38
N LYS A 12 1.70 52.94 0.05
CA LYS A 12 2.22 51.82 -0.74
C LYS A 12 3.57 51.39 -0.15
N MET A 13 3.63 50.27 0.57
CA MET A 13 4.88 49.49 0.63
C MET A 13 5.06 48.88 -0.76
N ALA A 14 5.89 49.50 -1.57
CA ALA A 14 6.45 48.86 -2.75
C ALA A 14 7.30 47.68 -2.27
N TRP A 15 6.80 46.45 -2.44
CA TRP A 15 7.63 45.26 -2.26
C TRP A 15 8.71 45.33 -3.35
N ALA A 16 9.98 45.35 -2.94
CA ALA A 16 11.09 45.23 -3.87
C ALA A 16 10.96 43.89 -4.61
N GLN A 17 10.53 43.91 -5.87
CA GLN A 17 10.46 42.70 -6.68
C GLN A 17 11.87 42.28 -7.06
N VAL A 18 12.26 41.06 -6.65
CA VAL A 18 13.46 40.40 -7.15
C VAL A 18 13.32 40.26 -8.67
N THR A 19 14.30 40.73 -9.42
CA THR A 19 14.31 40.54 -10.88
C THR A 19 14.65 39.08 -11.18
N THR A 20 13.76 38.38 -11.90
CA THR A 20 13.96 36.99 -12.33
C THR A 20 14.11 36.91 -13.84
N SER A 21 14.86 35.91 -14.33
CA SER A 21 15.07 35.68 -15.76
C SER A 21 15.06 34.18 -16.03
N GLN A 22 14.39 33.73 -17.08
CA GLN A 22 14.43 32.32 -17.46
C GLN A 22 15.82 31.94 -17.99
N PRO A 23 16.38 30.76 -17.63
CA PRO A 23 17.60 30.25 -18.24
C PRO A 23 17.47 30.08 -19.76
N ASP A 24 18.51 30.46 -20.50
CA ASP A 24 18.55 30.34 -21.96
C ASP A 24 18.66 28.89 -22.46
N ASN A 25 19.12 27.96 -21.60
CA ASN A 25 19.39 26.57 -21.96
C ASN A 25 18.73 25.57 -20.99
N GLY A 26 18.31 24.43 -21.53
CA GLY A 26 17.62 23.34 -20.82
C GLY A 26 16.09 23.47 -20.86
N ASP A 27 15.39 22.33 -20.81
CA ASP A 27 13.92 22.29 -20.78
C ASP A 27 13.35 21.91 -19.41
N GLY A 28 14.21 21.58 -18.45
CA GLY A 28 13.84 21.24 -17.09
C GLY A 28 13.55 19.76 -16.88
N THR A 29 13.82 18.90 -17.86
CA THR A 29 13.79 17.43 -17.70
C THR A 29 15.10 16.91 -17.12
N ALA A 30 15.10 15.69 -16.58
CA ALA A 30 16.33 15.05 -16.09
C ALA A 30 17.38 14.85 -17.20
N ALA A 31 16.94 14.60 -18.45
CA ALA A 31 17.84 14.46 -19.60
C ALA A 31 18.43 15.81 -20.07
N ASN A 32 17.73 16.91 -19.82
CA ASN A 32 18.10 18.25 -20.27
C ASN A 32 17.72 19.31 -19.21
N PRO A 33 18.40 19.32 -18.05
CA PRO A 33 18.06 20.18 -16.93
C PRO A 33 18.28 21.66 -17.28
N TYR A 34 17.54 22.56 -16.62
CA TYR A 34 17.77 24.00 -16.74
C TYR A 34 19.21 24.35 -16.31
N GLN A 35 19.95 25.04 -17.17
CA GLN A 35 21.34 25.40 -16.93
C GLN A 35 21.43 26.79 -16.30
N ILE A 36 21.71 26.84 -15.00
CA ILE A 36 21.66 28.07 -14.21
C ILE A 36 23.07 28.69 -14.12
N THR A 37 23.20 29.93 -14.56
CA THR A 37 24.43 30.72 -14.56
C THR A 37 24.36 31.96 -13.67
N THR A 38 23.16 32.42 -13.30
CA THR A 38 22.95 33.64 -12.49
C THR A 38 21.97 33.44 -11.34
N ALA A 39 22.00 34.36 -10.37
CA ALA A 39 21.05 34.34 -9.26
C ALA A 39 19.60 34.65 -9.70
N ALA A 40 19.41 35.46 -10.73
CA ALA A 40 18.10 35.75 -11.30
C ALA A 40 17.45 34.52 -11.96
N GLU A 41 18.26 33.69 -12.62
CA GLU A 41 17.86 32.38 -13.16
C GLU A 41 17.51 31.38 -12.06
N LEU A 42 18.27 31.37 -10.98
CA LEU A 42 17.97 30.52 -9.82
C LEU A 42 16.68 30.94 -9.10
N ALA A 43 16.44 32.25 -8.98
CA ALA A 43 15.19 32.78 -8.46
C ALA A 43 14.00 32.45 -9.37
N TRP A 44 14.19 32.49 -10.70
CA TRP A 44 13.17 32.03 -11.65
C TRP A 44 12.84 30.54 -11.47
N PHE A 45 13.87 29.69 -11.34
CA PHE A 45 13.68 28.24 -11.14
C PHE A 45 12.85 27.95 -9.89
N ARG A 46 13.15 28.63 -8.78
CA ARG A 46 12.36 28.58 -7.54
C ARG A 46 10.89 28.92 -7.81
N ASP A 47 10.61 30.01 -8.51
CA ASP A 47 9.23 30.47 -8.75
C ASP A 47 8.44 29.49 -9.62
N VAL A 48 9.09 28.88 -10.60
CA VAL A 48 8.50 27.85 -11.47
C VAL A 48 8.15 26.59 -10.69
N VAL A 49 9.06 26.11 -9.82
CA VAL A 49 8.78 24.98 -8.92
C VAL A 49 7.63 25.30 -7.99
N ASN A 50 7.67 26.49 -7.35
CA ASN A 50 6.64 26.92 -6.41
C ASN A 50 5.29 27.22 -7.07
N ALA A 51 5.22 27.33 -8.40
CA ALA A 51 3.98 27.41 -9.17
C ALA A 51 3.40 26.03 -9.57
N GLY A 52 4.06 24.91 -9.21
CA GLY A 52 3.57 23.55 -9.42
C GLY A 52 4.38 22.69 -10.38
N LYS A 53 5.55 23.15 -10.87
CA LYS A 53 6.49 22.29 -11.62
C LYS A 53 7.43 21.52 -10.67
N GLU A 54 6.85 20.62 -9.89
CA GLU A 54 7.50 19.89 -8.79
C GLU A 54 8.67 18.98 -9.25
N THR A 55 8.66 18.52 -10.50
CA THR A 55 9.69 17.62 -11.07
C THR A 55 10.80 18.34 -11.84
N ALA A 56 10.80 19.67 -11.89
CA ALA A 56 11.76 20.42 -12.70
C ALA A 56 13.21 20.16 -12.24
N CYS A 57 14.09 19.86 -13.20
CA CYS A 57 15.50 19.58 -12.95
C CYS A 57 16.38 20.79 -13.33
N ALA A 58 17.45 21.00 -12.58
CA ALA A 58 18.41 22.09 -12.82
C ALA A 58 19.87 21.68 -12.55
N ARG A 59 20.80 22.32 -13.26
CA ARG A 59 22.24 22.19 -13.04
C ARG A 59 22.90 23.57 -12.98
N LEU A 60 23.78 23.79 -12.02
CA LEU A 60 24.58 25.02 -11.97
C LEU A 60 25.75 24.93 -12.96
N GLU A 61 25.92 25.98 -13.77
CA GLU A 61 27.05 26.12 -14.70
C GLU A 61 28.07 27.15 -14.22
N ALA A 62 27.66 28.04 -13.30
CA ALA A 62 28.50 29.06 -12.70
C ALA A 62 28.34 29.09 -11.17
N ASN A 63 29.31 29.72 -10.50
CA ASN A 63 29.14 30.09 -9.09
C ASN A 63 28.08 31.19 -9.00
N ILE A 64 27.17 31.07 -8.05
CA ILE A 64 26.02 31.96 -7.88
C ILE A 64 26.21 32.82 -6.62
N ASP A 65 26.18 34.13 -6.77
CA ASP A 65 26.12 35.07 -5.66
C ASP A 65 24.67 35.49 -5.42
N MET A 66 24.13 35.15 -4.25
CA MET A 66 22.73 35.40 -3.91
C MET A 66 22.45 36.84 -3.46
N SER A 67 23.46 37.71 -3.33
CA SER A 67 23.32 39.06 -2.77
C SER A 67 22.35 39.98 -3.52
N THR A 68 22.04 39.72 -4.79
CA THR A 68 21.03 40.48 -5.55
C THR A 68 19.61 39.93 -5.38
N VAL A 69 19.45 38.78 -4.74
CA VAL A 69 18.20 38.03 -4.60
C VAL A 69 17.77 37.91 -3.14
N CYS A 70 18.73 37.79 -2.22
CA CYS A 70 18.50 37.86 -0.79
C CYS A 70 19.69 38.51 -0.05
N HIS A 71 19.37 39.33 0.94
CA HIS A 71 20.33 40.03 1.78
C HIS A 71 19.63 40.60 3.03
N PRO A 72 20.36 40.78 4.15
CA PRO A 72 19.83 41.53 5.30
C PRO A 72 19.58 42.99 4.93
N ALA A 73 18.81 43.70 5.78
CA ALA A 73 18.71 45.15 5.68
C ALA A 73 20.08 45.83 5.90
N ASN A 74 20.36 46.88 5.13
CA ASN A 74 21.49 47.78 5.34
C ASN A 74 20.98 49.22 5.45
N GLU A 75 20.83 49.70 6.69
CA GLU A 75 20.35 51.06 6.98
C GLU A 75 21.28 52.15 6.43
N SER A 76 22.60 51.89 6.38
CA SER A 76 23.59 52.86 5.89
C SER A 76 23.54 53.08 4.38
N GLU A 77 23.05 52.08 3.63
CA GLU A 77 22.87 52.12 2.18
C GLU A 77 21.39 52.25 1.78
N SER A 78 20.47 52.39 2.75
CA SER A 78 19.01 52.43 2.53
C SER A 78 18.47 51.22 1.77
N VAL A 79 19.07 50.04 1.98
CA VAL A 79 18.67 48.77 1.36
C VAL A 79 17.77 48.00 2.32
N ALA A 80 16.54 47.69 1.90
CA ALA A 80 15.58 46.91 2.70
C ALA A 80 15.97 45.43 2.75
N GLU A 81 15.50 44.68 3.76
CA GLU A 81 15.75 43.24 3.84
C GLU A 81 15.04 42.46 2.72
N LEU A 82 15.72 41.48 2.13
CA LEU A 82 15.15 40.49 1.21
C LEU A 82 15.55 39.08 1.66
N SER A 83 14.58 38.28 2.06
CA SER A 83 14.78 36.89 2.52
C SER A 83 14.59 35.90 1.37
N TRP A 84 15.44 34.87 1.29
CA TRP A 84 15.26 33.80 0.32
C TRP A 84 14.00 32.98 0.63
N VAL A 85 13.15 32.84 -0.39
CA VAL A 85 12.02 31.92 -0.37
C VAL A 85 12.52 30.54 -0.82
N PRO A 86 12.24 29.45 -0.09
CA PRO A 86 12.75 28.12 -0.44
C PRO A 86 12.22 27.60 -1.78
N ILE A 87 13.01 26.73 -2.43
CA ILE A 87 12.56 25.93 -3.57
C ILE A 87 11.72 24.77 -3.03
N GLY A 88 10.46 24.68 -3.48
CA GLY A 88 9.52 23.68 -2.98
C GLY A 88 8.96 24.04 -1.60
N ASN A 89 7.67 23.81 -1.40
CA ASN A 89 6.94 24.09 -0.17
C ASN A 89 5.94 22.97 0.16
N ASN A 90 5.21 23.07 1.27
CA ASN A 90 4.30 22.02 1.69
C ASN A 90 3.16 21.72 0.69
N SER A 91 2.78 22.70 -0.13
CA SER A 91 1.77 22.52 -1.19
C SER A 91 2.39 22.00 -2.49
N ASN A 92 3.54 22.58 -2.88
CA ASN A 92 4.27 22.22 -4.10
C ASN A 92 5.62 21.60 -3.73
N ARG A 93 5.65 20.29 -3.49
CA ARG A 93 6.81 19.59 -2.91
C ARG A 93 7.74 19.19 -4.03
N TRP A 94 8.99 19.63 -3.98
CA TRP A 94 9.91 19.40 -5.10
C TRP A 94 10.50 17.98 -5.06
N HIS A 95 10.61 17.33 -6.23
CA HIS A 95 11.16 15.97 -6.35
C HIS A 95 11.84 15.70 -7.71
N GLY A 96 12.52 16.71 -8.26
CA GLY A 96 13.39 16.59 -9.45
C GLY A 96 14.87 16.29 -9.12
N GLU A 97 15.76 16.56 -10.09
CA GLU A 97 17.23 16.54 -9.89
C GLU A 97 17.80 17.97 -9.86
N PHE A 98 18.55 18.30 -8.80
CA PHE A 98 19.33 19.54 -8.71
C PHE A 98 20.81 19.21 -8.55
N ASN A 99 21.58 19.48 -9.59
CA ASN A 99 23.02 19.22 -9.64
C ASN A 99 23.81 20.54 -9.51
N GLY A 100 24.45 20.75 -8.37
CA GLY A 100 25.30 21.90 -8.13
C GLY A 100 26.60 21.90 -8.94
N ASN A 101 27.00 20.79 -9.54
CA ASN A 101 28.18 20.66 -10.39
C ASN A 101 29.47 21.21 -9.74
N ASN A 102 29.59 21.01 -8.42
CA ASN A 102 30.62 21.55 -7.55
C ASN A 102 30.76 23.08 -7.58
N LYS A 103 29.71 23.80 -8.01
CA LYS A 103 29.65 25.25 -7.99
C LYS A 103 29.28 25.76 -6.61
N THR A 104 29.70 26.99 -6.35
CA THR A 104 29.44 27.68 -5.10
C THR A 104 28.19 28.52 -5.17
N ILE A 105 27.31 28.40 -4.18
CA ILE A 105 26.26 29.37 -3.85
C ILE A 105 26.77 30.20 -2.66
N SER A 106 26.97 31.49 -2.89
CA SER A 106 27.47 32.43 -1.88
C SER A 106 26.37 33.37 -1.38
N ASN A 107 26.49 33.85 -0.15
CA ASN A 107 25.66 34.90 0.42
C ASN A 107 24.17 34.54 0.56
N LEU A 108 23.85 33.25 0.71
CA LEU A 108 22.47 32.82 0.96
C LEU A 108 21.98 33.38 2.30
N TYR A 109 21.02 34.27 2.24
CA TYR A 109 20.34 34.86 3.40
C TYR A 109 18.90 34.37 3.52
N ILE A 110 18.55 33.81 4.68
CA ILE A 110 17.20 33.37 5.03
C ILE A 110 16.83 33.97 6.38
N ASN A 111 15.80 34.80 6.42
CA ASN A 111 15.07 35.19 7.62
C ASN A 111 13.64 34.65 7.51
N ALA A 112 13.40 33.47 8.06
CA ALA A 112 12.17 32.72 7.85
C ALA A 112 11.12 33.02 8.94
N SER A 113 9.91 33.33 8.49
CA SER A 113 8.70 33.44 9.33
C SER A 113 7.79 32.21 9.25
N GLU A 114 8.12 31.24 8.40
CA GLU A 114 7.32 30.03 8.12
C GLU A 114 8.13 28.75 8.36
N GLU A 115 7.44 27.61 8.46
CA GLU A 115 8.08 26.27 8.56
C GLU A 115 8.73 25.85 7.24
N TYR A 116 9.56 24.80 7.29
CA TYR A 116 10.20 24.19 6.11
C TYR A 116 11.09 25.17 5.37
N SER A 117 12.16 25.69 6.00
CA SER A 117 13.07 26.59 5.29
C SER A 117 14.52 26.12 5.23
N GLY A 118 15.09 26.40 4.08
CA GLY A 118 16.45 26.15 3.66
C GLY A 118 16.58 26.67 2.24
N PHE A 119 17.63 26.27 1.53
CA PHE A 119 17.69 26.50 0.09
C PHE A 119 16.48 25.85 -0.62
N PHE A 120 16.16 24.63 -0.22
CA PHE A 120 14.91 23.91 -0.44
C PHE A 120 14.02 23.94 0.82
N GLY A 121 12.71 24.00 0.63
CA GLY A 121 11.76 23.99 1.74
C GLY A 121 11.39 22.56 2.11
N TYR A 122 10.66 21.91 1.19
CA TYR A 122 10.20 20.54 1.34
C TYR A 122 10.42 19.74 0.05
N THR A 123 11.25 18.69 0.12
CA THR A 123 11.47 17.74 -0.97
C THR A 123 10.75 16.41 -0.71
N HIS A 124 9.80 16.01 -1.58
CA HIS A 124 9.04 14.76 -1.47
C HIS A 124 8.16 14.51 -2.71
N ASP A 125 8.09 13.26 -3.19
CA ASP A 125 7.05 12.81 -4.13
C ASP A 125 6.01 11.92 -3.41
N PRO A 126 4.72 12.31 -3.37
CA PRO A 126 3.64 11.47 -2.87
C PRO A 126 3.45 10.16 -3.65
N LYS A 127 4.02 10.05 -4.86
CA LYS A 127 3.92 8.89 -5.77
C LYS A 127 5.16 7.99 -5.75
N GLY A 128 6.15 8.30 -4.93
CA GLY A 128 7.29 7.42 -4.62
C GLY A 128 8.60 7.67 -5.37
N GLN A 129 8.68 8.62 -6.30
CA GLN A 129 9.95 9.00 -6.95
C GLN A 129 10.88 9.72 -5.96
N ARG A 130 12.20 9.47 -6.07
CA ARG A 130 13.19 10.11 -5.22
C ARG A 130 13.71 11.40 -5.83
N GLY A 131 13.65 12.49 -5.07
CA GLY A 131 14.37 13.72 -5.43
C GLY A 131 15.88 13.52 -5.29
N ILE A 132 16.68 14.19 -6.12
CA ILE A 132 18.15 14.07 -6.10
C ILE A 132 18.76 15.46 -5.96
N ILE A 133 19.56 15.69 -4.92
CA ILE A 133 20.31 16.95 -4.75
C ILE A 133 21.79 16.64 -4.55
N LYS A 134 22.68 17.15 -5.41
CA LYS A 134 24.09 16.83 -5.32
C LYS A 134 25.06 17.97 -5.63
N ASP A 135 26.27 17.88 -5.10
CA ASP A 135 27.47 18.62 -5.51
C ASP A 135 27.35 20.16 -5.38
N ILE A 136 26.87 20.66 -4.24
CA ILE A 136 26.70 22.10 -3.96
C ILE A 136 27.66 22.55 -2.86
N ILE A 137 28.35 23.66 -3.09
CA ILE A 137 29.18 24.33 -2.08
C ILE A 137 28.47 25.60 -1.61
N PHE A 138 28.27 25.76 -0.31
CA PHE A 138 27.70 26.95 0.30
C PHE A 138 28.76 27.77 1.03
N ASN A 139 28.87 29.06 0.68
CA ASN A 139 29.74 30.03 1.33
C ASN A 139 28.93 31.21 1.88
N ASN A 140 29.34 31.72 3.04
CA ASN A 140 28.72 32.87 3.70
C ASN A 140 27.19 32.75 3.85
N VAL A 141 26.70 31.66 4.44
CA VAL A 141 25.27 31.46 4.69
C VAL A 141 24.84 32.15 5.98
N ASN A 142 23.67 32.79 5.98
CA ASN A 142 23.11 33.42 7.18
C ASN A 142 21.63 33.07 7.28
N ILE A 143 21.32 32.13 8.16
CA ILE A 143 19.97 31.59 8.33
C ILE A 143 19.47 31.91 9.74
N LYS A 144 18.33 32.58 9.81
CA LYS A 144 17.59 32.89 11.03
C LYS A 144 16.15 32.42 10.88
N SER A 145 15.63 31.77 11.92
CA SER A 145 14.24 31.35 11.93
C SER A 145 13.64 31.25 13.33
N THR A 146 12.35 31.53 13.41
CA THR A 146 11.51 31.36 14.61
C THR A 146 10.54 30.17 14.52
N LYS A 147 10.61 29.36 13.47
CA LYS A 147 9.66 28.25 13.18
C LYS A 147 10.31 26.87 13.24
N GLU A 148 9.62 25.83 12.76
CA GLU A 148 10.11 24.43 12.73
C GLU A 148 10.72 23.99 11.37
N TYR A 149 11.74 23.11 11.43
CA TYR A 149 12.43 22.45 10.30
C TYR A 149 13.37 23.35 9.48
N PHE A 150 14.66 23.38 9.86
CA PHE A 150 15.69 24.21 9.19
C PHE A 150 16.98 23.48 8.91
N GLY A 151 17.50 23.70 7.71
CA GLY A 151 18.87 23.38 7.34
C GLY A 151 19.36 24.29 6.22
N VAL A 152 20.67 24.35 5.98
CA VAL A 152 21.21 25.17 4.88
C VAL A 152 20.68 24.69 3.54
N LEU A 153 20.68 23.37 3.33
CA LEU A 153 20.17 22.78 2.11
C LEU A 153 18.67 22.66 2.12
N ALA A 154 18.10 21.99 3.13
CA ALA A 154 16.67 21.69 3.16
C ALA A 154 16.09 21.82 4.56
N GLY A 155 14.89 22.41 4.65
CA GLY A 155 14.09 22.35 5.87
C GLY A 155 13.64 20.91 6.15
N TYR A 156 13.05 20.27 5.14
CA TYR A 156 12.52 18.91 5.22
C TYR A 156 12.82 18.13 3.94
N ALA A 157 13.54 17.02 4.08
CA ALA A 157 13.76 16.04 3.03
C ALA A 157 13.02 14.73 3.34
N TRP A 158 12.19 14.26 2.42
CA TRP A 158 11.54 12.96 2.51
C TRP A 158 11.73 12.18 1.21
N ASN A 159 12.28 10.97 1.29
CA ASN A 159 12.54 10.12 0.15
C ASN A 159 13.44 10.84 -0.88
N THR A 160 14.52 11.47 -0.40
CA THR A 160 15.45 12.26 -1.21
C THR A 160 16.86 11.69 -1.06
N ASP A 161 17.64 11.68 -2.15
CA ASP A 161 19.05 11.33 -2.14
C ASP A 161 19.89 12.62 -2.20
N ILE A 162 20.65 12.88 -1.14
CA ILE A 162 21.45 14.10 -0.95
C ILE A 162 22.93 13.70 -0.91
N SER A 163 23.76 14.33 -1.75
CA SER A 163 25.19 14.01 -1.79
C SER A 163 26.10 15.20 -2.08
N GLY A 164 27.36 15.18 -1.64
CA GLY A 164 28.35 16.17 -2.07
C GLY A 164 28.06 17.61 -1.61
N ILE A 165 27.37 17.79 -0.47
CA ILE A 165 26.98 19.12 0.02
C ILE A 165 28.01 19.63 1.01
N THR A 166 28.61 20.79 0.75
CA THR A 166 29.63 21.38 1.62
C THR A 166 29.20 22.77 2.09
N VAL A 167 29.12 22.99 3.40
CA VAL A 167 28.87 24.32 4.00
C VAL A 167 30.15 24.81 4.67
N ASN A 168 30.80 25.83 4.10
CA ASN A 168 32.13 26.28 4.54
C ASN A 168 32.10 27.40 5.59
N SER A 169 31.19 28.37 5.44
CA SER A 169 31.19 29.58 6.26
C SER A 169 29.78 30.15 6.40
N GLY A 170 29.50 30.79 7.54
CA GLY A 170 28.17 31.27 7.88
C GLY A 170 27.73 30.92 9.30
N SER A 171 26.43 31.09 9.55
CA SER A 171 25.79 30.69 10.81
C SER A 171 24.32 30.33 10.62
N ILE A 172 23.83 29.43 11.48
CA ILE A 172 22.41 29.08 11.61
C ILE A 172 21.95 29.45 13.02
N ASN A 173 20.85 30.19 13.10
CA ASN A 173 20.10 30.42 14.33
C ASN A 173 18.62 30.04 14.11
N GLY A 174 18.28 28.80 14.46
CA GLY A 174 16.94 28.24 14.30
C GLY A 174 16.21 28.04 15.63
N TYR A 175 14.92 27.73 15.55
CA TYR A 175 14.09 27.44 16.72
C TYR A 175 14.01 25.93 17.01
N ARG A 176 13.31 25.17 16.16
CA ARG A 176 13.01 23.75 16.39
C ARG A 176 13.30 22.90 15.15
N VAL A 177 13.92 21.74 15.37
CA VAL A 177 14.44 20.80 14.38
C VAL A 177 15.42 21.48 13.42
N VAL A 178 16.69 21.54 13.82
CA VAL A 178 17.73 22.30 13.12
C VAL A 178 18.91 21.39 12.77
N GLY A 179 19.24 21.29 11.49
CA GLY A 179 20.44 20.61 11.01
C GLY A 179 21.39 21.56 10.30
N GLY A 180 22.69 21.27 10.31
CA GLY A 180 23.66 22.05 9.54
C GLY A 180 23.40 21.98 8.03
N ILE A 181 22.84 20.85 7.57
CA ILE A 181 22.52 20.62 6.16
C ILE A 181 21.01 20.41 5.98
N VAL A 182 20.42 19.48 6.74
CA VAL A 182 18.99 19.14 6.63
C VAL A 182 18.31 19.26 7.99
N GLY A 183 17.20 19.98 8.08
CA GLY A 183 16.41 20.04 9.32
C GLY A 183 15.85 18.66 9.69
N ARG A 184 14.94 18.15 8.86
CA ARG A 184 14.32 16.82 9.03
C ARG A 184 14.56 15.93 7.81
N ALA A 185 15.04 14.72 8.04
CA ALA A 185 15.30 13.72 7.01
C ALA A 185 14.48 12.45 7.27
N LEU A 186 13.55 12.13 6.37
CA LEU A 186 12.74 10.92 6.39
C LEU A 186 13.06 10.04 5.19
N ASP A 187 13.34 8.76 5.39
CA ASP A 187 13.65 7.79 4.32
C ASP A 187 14.71 8.29 3.32
N THR A 188 15.64 9.10 3.81
CA THR A 188 16.55 9.95 3.03
C THR A 188 17.97 9.45 3.17
N LYS A 189 18.69 9.39 2.05
CA LYS A 189 20.11 9.01 2.01
C LYS A 189 20.95 10.28 1.92
N ILE A 190 21.85 10.48 2.87
CA ILE A 190 22.74 11.64 2.92
C ILE A 190 24.17 11.12 2.86
N SER A 191 24.94 11.54 1.86
CA SER A 191 26.31 11.06 1.68
C SER A 191 27.31 12.14 1.31
N ASN A 192 28.58 11.99 1.68
CA ASN A 192 29.65 12.89 1.26
C ASN A 192 29.37 14.37 1.59
N CYS A 193 28.80 14.63 2.76
CA CYS A 193 28.33 15.97 3.15
C CYS A 193 29.11 16.54 4.33
N VAL A 194 29.39 17.85 4.29
CA VAL A 194 30.23 18.55 5.27
C VAL A 194 29.55 19.80 5.81
N ASN A 195 29.52 19.94 7.13
CA ASN A 195 29.20 21.18 7.82
C ASN A 195 30.42 21.74 8.56
N ARG A 196 30.82 22.99 8.27
CA ARG A 196 31.90 23.70 9.00
C ARG A 196 31.41 24.85 9.87
N ILE A 197 30.12 25.19 9.81
CA ILE A 197 29.57 26.34 10.53
C ILE A 197 28.98 25.95 11.87
N SER A 198 28.97 26.89 12.81
CA SER A 198 28.32 26.68 14.10
C SER A 198 26.79 26.78 13.97
N ILE A 199 26.09 25.91 14.70
CA ILE A 199 24.63 25.79 14.66
C ILE A 199 24.07 26.15 16.03
N VAL A 200 23.07 27.02 16.05
CA VAL A 200 22.31 27.37 17.25
C VAL A 200 20.84 27.04 17.01
N GLY A 201 20.27 26.20 17.87
CA GLY A 201 18.85 25.90 17.98
C GLY A 201 18.32 26.23 19.37
N SER A 202 17.02 26.53 19.48
CA SER A 202 16.44 27.02 20.73
C SER A 202 15.52 26.02 21.46
N ASP A 203 15.09 24.93 20.80
CA ASP A 203 14.22 23.90 21.41
C ASP A 203 14.67 22.46 21.11
N TYR A 204 14.11 21.84 20.07
CA TYR A 204 14.04 20.38 19.94
C TYR A 204 14.84 19.87 18.74
N ALA A 205 15.69 18.85 18.95
CA ALA A 205 16.45 18.10 17.94
C ALA A 205 17.39 18.97 17.07
N ILE A 206 18.64 19.13 17.53
CA ILE A 206 19.64 19.96 16.85
C ILE A 206 20.85 19.09 16.49
N GLY A 207 21.23 19.06 15.22
CA GLY A 207 22.32 18.21 14.74
C GLY A 207 23.30 18.91 13.79
N GLY A 208 24.57 18.50 13.83
CA GLY A 208 25.62 19.02 12.94
C GLY A 208 25.34 18.82 11.45
N ILE A 209 24.70 17.70 11.09
CA ILE A 209 24.29 17.38 9.71
C ILE A 209 22.77 17.38 9.61
N VAL A 210 22.11 16.59 10.47
CA VAL A 210 20.64 16.42 10.49
C VAL A 210 20.06 16.72 11.86
N GLY A 211 19.03 17.56 11.93
CA GLY A 211 18.30 17.78 13.20
C GLY A 211 17.55 16.53 13.65
N TYR A 212 16.65 16.04 12.81
CA TYR A 212 15.81 14.86 13.06
C TYR A 212 15.91 13.87 11.89
N ALA A 213 16.34 12.63 12.15
CA ALA A 213 16.44 11.56 11.16
C ALA A 213 15.52 10.39 11.54
N LYS A 214 14.71 9.92 10.58
CA LYS A 214 13.85 8.76 10.78
C LYS A 214 13.73 7.90 9.53
N ALA A 215 13.63 6.58 9.71
CA ALA A 215 13.22 5.65 8.67
C ALA A 215 11.92 4.94 9.05
N TYR A 216 11.02 4.80 8.10
CA TYR A 216 9.91 3.87 8.17
C TYR A 216 10.37 2.50 7.62
N ALA A 217 9.90 1.38 8.15
CA ALA A 217 10.49 0.04 7.92
C ALA A 217 10.36 -0.59 6.50
N GLN A 218 10.25 0.20 5.44
CA GLN A 218 10.57 -0.20 4.04
C GLN A 218 11.61 0.69 3.37
N ALA A 219 12.11 1.69 4.08
CA ALA A 219 13.12 2.58 3.56
C ALA A 219 14.30 2.62 4.51
N SER A 220 15.46 2.96 3.95
CA SER A 220 16.66 3.20 4.72
C SER A 220 16.93 4.70 4.78
N SER A 221 16.98 5.25 5.99
CA SER A 221 17.67 6.50 6.24
C SER A 221 19.11 6.18 6.58
N SER A 222 20.04 6.77 5.83
CA SER A 222 21.47 6.58 6.04
C SER A 222 22.23 7.89 5.95
N ILE A 223 23.24 8.01 6.80
CA ILE A 223 24.23 9.09 6.73
C ILE A 223 25.60 8.44 6.57
N THR A 224 26.24 8.71 5.44
CA THR A 224 27.48 8.02 5.03
C THR A 224 28.55 9.01 4.64
N ASN A 225 29.78 8.86 5.12
CA ASN A 225 30.89 9.76 4.76
C ASN A 225 30.52 11.23 5.00
N CYS A 226 30.04 11.58 6.20
CA CYS A 226 29.63 12.94 6.53
C CYS A 226 30.42 13.50 7.72
N ALA A 227 30.71 14.80 7.68
CA ALA A 227 31.56 15.46 8.67
C ALA A 227 30.93 16.73 9.24
N ASN A 228 30.84 16.85 10.57
CA ASN A 228 30.56 18.11 11.24
C ASN A 228 31.80 18.63 11.97
N TYR A 229 32.27 19.80 11.58
CA TYR A 229 33.37 20.51 12.25
C TYR A 229 32.90 21.67 13.13
N GLY A 230 31.65 22.13 12.96
CA GLY A 230 31.10 23.26 13.68
C GLY A 230 30.53 22.88 15.04
N ASN A 231 30.52 23.85 15.97
CA ASN A 231 29.90 23.68 17.28
C ASN A 231 28.38 23.60 17.16
N VAL A 232 27.75 22.74 17.95
CA VAL A 232 26.30 22.51 17.94
C VAL A 232 25.72 22.92 19.29
N LYS A 233 24.86 23.93 19.30
CA LYS A 233 24.18 24.43 20.49
C LYS A 233 22.67 24.28 20.35
N GLY A 234 22.01 23.65 21.32
CA GLY A 234 20.56 23.43 21.34
C GLY A 234 19.97 23.49 22.74
N SER A 235 18.66 23.25 22.88
CA SER A 235 18.04 23.07 24.21
C SER A 235 18.04 21.60 24.62
N ARG A 236 17.44 20.70 23.84
CA ARG A 236 17.38 19.26 24.09
C ARG A 236 17.64 18.44 22.82
N MET A 237 18.13 17.19 22.99
CA MET A 237 18.44 16.27 21.89
C MET A 237 19.45 16.86 20.91
N VAL A 238 20.62 17.24 21.45
CA VAL A 238 21.68 17.91 20.69
C VAL A 238 22.76 16.89 20.33
N GLY A 239 23.06 16.77 19.05
CA GLY A 239 24.01 15.80 18.51
C GLY A 239 25.04 16.42 17.59
N GLY A 240 26.29 15.94 17.68
CA GLY A 240 27.35 16.41 16.78
C GLY A 240 27.12 16.07 15.30
N ILE A 241 26.42 14.97 14.99
CA ILE A 241 25.98 14.62 13.62
C ILE A 241 24.45 14.68 13.53
N VAL A 242 23.76 13.98 14.44
CA VAL A 242 22.30 13.86 14.43
C VAL A 242 21.70 14.23 15.78
N GLY A 243 20.74 15.16 15.81
CA GLY A 243 20.04 15.52 17.05
C GLY A 243 19.16 14.38 17.59
N TYR A 244 18.27 13.88 16.75
CA TYR A 244 17.33 12.80 17.06
C TYR A 244 17.34 11.72 15.96
N SER A 245 17.39 10.44 16.35
CA SER A 245 17.35 9.30 15.43
C SER A 245 16.27 8.26 15.78
N GLU A 246 15.53 7.81 14.77
CA GLU A 246 14.57 6.68 14.83
C GLU A 246 14.72 5.81 13.56
N GLY A 247 15.51 4.74 13.62
CA GLY A 247 15.77 3.87 12.47
C GLY A 247 16.79 4.49 11.52
N LEU A 248 18.07 4.48 11.91
CA LEU A 248 19.13 5.19 11.18
C LEU A 248 20.37 4.32 11.04
N THR A 249 20.99 4.35 9.86
CA THR A 249 22.33 3.79 9.65
C THR A 249 23.37 4.91 9.56
N LEU A 250 24.41 4.85 10.38
CA LEU A 250 25.59 5.69 10.28
C LEU A 250 26.77 4.87 9.76
N CYS A 251 27.47 5.41 8.76
CA CYS A 251 28.65 4.77 8.20
C CYS A 251 29.73 5.82 7.93
N ASN A 252 30.89 5.68 8.57
CA ASN A 252 32.05 6.55 8.36
C ASN A 252 31.69 8.04 8.55
N VAL A 253 31.24 8.40 9.75
CA VAL A 253 30.86 9.79 10.10
C VAL A 253 31.83 10.39 11.11
N PHE A 254 32.08 11.70 11.00
CA PHE A 254 33.03 12.40 11.85
C PHE A 254 32.44 13.67 12.49
N SER A 255 32.67 13.86 13.79
CA SER A 255 32.27 15.06 14.54
C SER A 255 33.42 15.64 15.36
N SER A 256 33.75 16.93 15.20
CA SER A 256 34.79 17.60 16.02
C SER A 256 34.30 18.75 16.89
N GLY A 257 33.09 19.25 16.67
CA GLY A 257 32.57 20.44 17.34
C GLY A 257 32.09 20.17 18.77
N ASP A 258 32.15 21.21 19.60
CA ASP A 258 31.59 21.19 20.94
C ASP A 258 30.05 21.07 20.88
N VAL A 259 29.46 20.37 21.85
CA VAL A 259 28.00 20.20 21.97
C VAL A 259 27.50 20.91 23.22
N THR A 260 26.65 21.92 23.06
CA THR A 260 26.05 22.67 24.18
C THR A 260 24.54 22.45 24.23
N PHE A 261 24.00 22.14 25.40
CA PHE A 261 22.58 21.87 25.61
C PHE A 261 22.10 22.47 26.93
N THR A 262 20.82 22.86 27.01
CA THR A 262 20.25 23.50 28.22
C THR A 262 19.28 22.58 28.98
N ASN A 263 18.98 21.39 28.43
CA ASN A 263 18.13 20.36 29.02
C ASN A 263 18.65 18.96 28.68
N ASP A 264 19.08 18.19 29.70
CA ASP A 264 19.64 16.84 29.52
C ASP A 264 18.62 15.70 29.62
N TYR A 265 17.36 15.98 29.96
CA TYR A 265 16.36 14.92 30.21
C TYR A 265 16.19 13.95 29.02
N TYR A 266 16.37 14.49 27.82
CA TYR A 266 16.25 13.78 26.56
C TYR A 266 17.61 13.36 25.98
N GLY A 267 18.72 13.64 26.66
CA GLY A 267 20.07 13.28 26.22
C GLY A 267 20.71 14.25 25.22
N SER A 268 22.04 14.22 25.21
CA SER A 268 22.92 14.97 24.32
C SER A 268 24.20 14.15 24.08
N GLY A 269 24.75 14.18 22.87
CA GLY A 269 25.91 13.35 22.50
C GLY A 269 26.78 13.98 21.42
N LEU A 270 28.07 13.63 21.42
CA LEU A 270 29.05 14.14 20.47
C LEU A 270 28.86 13.58 19.05
N VAL A 271 28.07 12.51 18.89
CA VAL A 271 27.65 11.95 17.59
C VAL A 271 26.12 12.03 17.45
N VAL A 272 25.36 11.40 18.36
CA VAL A 272 23.90 11.38 18.33
C VAL A 272 23.32 11.88 19.66
N GLY A 273 22.35 12.80 19.62
CA GLY A 273 21.71 13.35 20.82
C GLY A 273 20.72 12.39 21.49
N HIS A 274 19.80 11.81 20.73
CA HIS A 274 18.75 10.92 21.22
C HIS A 274 18.44 9.80 20.23
N VAL A 275 18.25 8.58 20.74
CA VAL A 275 17.89 7.38 19.97
C VAL A 275 16.57 6.81 20.50
N GLU A 276 15.54 6.77 19.65
CA GLU A 276 14.17 6.36 20.02
C GLU A 276 13.62 5.22 19.14
N SER A 277 12.91 4.27 19.77
CA SER A 277 11.92 3.33 19.21
C SER A 277 12.26 2.65 17.87
N SER A 278 13.54 2.32 17.63
CA SER A 278 14.03 1.54 16.47
C SER A 278 15.52 1.22 16.62
N THR A 279 16.16 0.68 15.58
CA THR A 279 17.60 0.36 15.56
C THR A 279 18.45 1.53 15.05
N LEU A 280 19.49 1.88 15.80
CA LEU A 280 20.63 2.65 15.30
C LEU A 280 21.73 1.67 14.89
N THR A 281 22.13 1.68 13.62
CA THR A 281 23.17 0.79 13.09
C THR A 281 24.42 1.57 12.75
N ILE A 282 25.55 1.18 13.33
CA ILE A 282 26.88 1.67 12.98
C ILE A 282 27.55 0.63 12.09
N SER A 283 27.43 0.78 10.76
CA SER A 283 27.94 -0.20 9.79
C SER A 283 29.40 0.01 9.38
N GLY A 284 29.93 1.22 9.62
CA GLY A 284 31.35 1.57 9.46
C GLY A 284 31.90 2.13 10.78
N TYR A 285 32.60 3.26 10.73
CA TYR A 285 33.07 3.96 11.95
C TYR A 285 32.30 5.26 12.23
N ALA A 286 32.03 5.54 13.50
CA ALA A 286 31.55 6.85 13.94
C ALA A 286 32.59 7.47 14.88
N ILE A 287 33.31 8.46 14.38
CA ILE A 287 34.44 9.05 15.10
C ILE A 287 34.05 10.42 15.63
N TYR A 288 34.37 10.67 16.89
CA TYR A 288 34.25 12.00 17.49
C TYR A 288 35.57 12.45 18.11
N ASN A 289 35.80 13.76 18.13
CA ASN A 289 36.89 14.35 18.88
C ASN A 289 36.63 14.19 20.38
N SER A 290 37.43 13.38 21.07
CA SER A 290 37.27 13.16 22.51
C SER A 290 37.62 14.40 23.35
N ASP A 291 38.36 15.35 22.78
CA ASP A 291 38.68 16.62 23.44
C ASP A 291 37.57 17.67 23.26
N ALA A 292 36.59 17.40 22.38
CA ALA A 292 35.42 18.24 22.24
C ALA A 292 34.59 18.18 23.53
N LYS A 293 34.09 19.34 23.95
CA LYS A 293 33.40 19.48 25.23
C LYS A 293 31.90 19.38 25.03
N ARG A 294 31.27 18.64 25.95
CA ARG A 294 29.82 18.65 26.15
C ARG A 294 29.50 19.67 27.25
N TYR A 295 28.62 20.62 27.00
CA TYR A 295 28.26 21.68 27.95
C TYR A 295 26.78 21.59 28.32
N TYR A 296 26.48 21.39 29.59
CA TYR A 296 25.15 21.70 30.14
C TYR A 296 25.13 23.18 30.54
N ASN A 297 24.45 24.00 29.75
CA ASN A 297 24.55 25.45 29.78
C ASN A 297 26.01 25.91 29.59
N THR A 298 26.71 26.21 30.69
CA THR A 298 28.12 26.64 30.71
C THR A 298 29.03 25.63 31.40
N THR A 299 28.47 24.54 31.95
CA THR A 299 29.20 23.56 32.75
C THR A 299 29.62 22.39 31.90
N VAL A 300 30.92 22.08 31.86
CA VAL A 300 31.47 20.92 31.14
C VAL A 300 30.94 19.62 31.74
N GLN A 301 30.54 18.70 30.89
CA GLN A 301 30.10 17.34 31.20
C GLN A 301 31.07 16.32 30.60
N ASP A 302 30.99 15.08 31.07
CA ASP A 302 31.77 13.98 30.51
C ASP A 302 31.46 13.78 29.02
N PRO A 303 32.45 13.39 28.20
CA PRO A 303 32.22 13.11 26.80
C PRO A 303 31.41 11.82 26.64
N VAL A 304 30.27 11.89 25.94
CA VAL A 304 29.51 10.71 25.51
C VAL A 304 29.24 10.83 24.01
N ALA A 305 29.38 9.73 23.28
CA ALA A 305 29.14 9.71 21.85
C ALA A 305 27.64 9.72 21.52
N LEU A 306 26.89 8.86 22.24
CA LEU A 306 25.44 8.77 22.19
C LEU A 306 24.89 9.39 23.47
N GLY A 307 23.89 10.27 23.35
CA GLY A 307 23.18 10.80 24.49
C GLY A 307 22.25 9.76 25.10
N LYS A 308 20.94 9.97 25.01
CA LYS A 308 19.97 9.04 25.59
C LYS A 308 19.52 8.00 24.57
N VAL A 309 19.63 6.72 24.92
CA VAL A 309 19.07 5.58 24.18
C VAL A 309 17.88 5.04 24.97
N THR A 310 16.69 4.98 24.36
CA THR A 310 15.50 4.46 25.05
C THR A 310 15.52 2.94 25.17
N SER A 311 14.77 2.37 26.12
CA SER A 311 14.69 0.92 26.34
C SER A 311 14.05 0.15 25.17
N LEU A 312 13.40 0.86 24.25
CA LEU A 312 12.79 0.30 23.04
C LEU A 312 13.71 0.41 21.81
N ALA A 313 14.89 1.02 21.97
CA ALA A 313 15.87 1.18 20.90
C ALA A 313 17.01 0.18 21.05
N THR A 314 17.56 -0.24 19.90
CA THR A 314 18.73 -1.13 19.84
C THR A 314 19.87 -0.42 19.15
N VAL A 315 21.09 -0.49 19.68
CA VAL A 315 22.30 -0.01 19.02
C VAL A 315 23.11 -1.21 18.54
N THR A 316 23.40 -1.26 17.24
CA THR A 316 24.24 -2.31 16.63
C THR A 316 25.54 -1.69 16.14
N GLY A 317 26.67 -2.37 16.33
CA GLY A 317 27.99 -1.85 15.96
C GLY A 317 28.56 -0.79 16.91
N GLU A 318 28.09 -0.72 18.17
CA GLU A 318 28.52 0.28 19.15
C GLU A 318 30.05 0.30 19.36
N SER A 319 30.73 -0.85 19.22
CA SER A 319 32.19 -0.96 19.29
C SER A 319 32.94 -0.14 18.24
N ASN A 320 32.28 0.23 17.13
CA ASN A 320 32.84 1.06 16.06
C ASN A 320 32.70 2.57 16.31
N ILE A 321 32.10 2.96 17.44
CA ILE A 321 32.08 4.35 17.89
C ILE A 321 33.38 4.64 18.63
N LYS A 322 34.19 5.58 18.12
CA LYS A 322 35.53 5.88 18.67
C LYS A 322 35.70 7.35 18.99
N GLY A 323 36.03 7.64 20.24
CA GLY A 323 36.53 8.94 20.67
C GLY A 323 38.04 8.99 20.48
N LEU A 324 38.54 9.91 19.65
CA LEU A 324 39.97 10.12 19.43
C LEU A 324 40.38 11.50 19.90
N SER A 325 41.51 11.60 20.60
CA SER A 325 42.05 12.89 21.02
C SER A 325 42.51 13.70 19.81
N SER A 326 42.63 15.01 19.98
CA SER A 326 43.09 15.92 18.92
C SER A 326 44.45 15.52 18.37
N ASN A 327 45.33 14.95 19.21
CA ASN A 327 46.63 14.47 18.77
C ASN A 327 46.51 13.23 17.87
N LEU A 328 45.64 12.28 18.23
CA LEU A 328 45.39 11.09 17.40
C LEU A 328 44.69 11.47 16.08
N LEU A 329 43.74 12.40 16.12
CA LEU A 329 43.09 12.92 14.92
C LEU A 329 44.09 13.62 13.98
N LYS A 330 44.98 14.47 14.49
CA LYS A 330 46.06 15.11 13.72
C LYS A 330 47.03 14.12 13.08
N SER A 331 47.22 12.97 13.72
CA SER A 331 48.22 11.99 13.31
C SER A 331 47.79 11.09 12.15
N GLY A 332 46.50 11.11 11.74
CA GLY A 332 45.98 10.28 10.65
C GLY A 332 45.09 9.10 11.09
N TRP A 333 45.02 8.79 12.39
CA TRP A 333 44.24 7.65 12.91
C TRP A 333 42.74 7.74 12.59
N GLY A 334 42.16 8.94 12.73
CA GLY A 334 40.74 9.13 12.42
C GLY A 334 40.44 8.84 10.95
N THR A 335 41.27 9.36 10.06
CA THR A 335 41.15 9.18 8.60
C THR A 335 41.28 7.71 8.21
N TRP A 336 42.25 6.99 8.79
CA TRP A 336 42.49 5.59 8.50
C TRP A 336 41.32 4.69 8.93
N LEU A 337 40.75 4.96 10.12
CA LEU A 337 39.56 4.26 10.61
C LEU A 337 38.34 4.57 9.73
N LEU A 338 38.10 5.83 9.35
CA LEU A 338 36.98 6.21 8.49
C LEU A 338 37.05 5.58 7.09
N ASN A 339 38.25 5.24 6.60
CA ASN A 339 38.45 4.46 5.37
C ASN A 339 38.33 2.94 5.58
N GLY A 340 37.86 2.48 6.74
CA GLY A 340 37.72 1.06 7.05
C GLY A 340 39.08 0.38 7.22
N CYS A 341 40.01 1.04 7.93
CA CYS A 341 41.35 0.55 8.21
C CYS A 341 42.25 0.46 6.98
N LYS A 342 42.11 1.42 6.06
CA LYS A 342 42.85 1.48 4.78
C LYS A 342 43.52 2.84 4.58
N SER A 343 44.64 2.81 3.85
CA SER A 343 45.38 4.02 3.44
C SER A 343 44.65 4.86 2.40
N GLU A 344 43.81 4.22 1.59
CA GLU A 344 43.13 4.85 0.46
C GLU A 344 41.61 4.76 0.61
N GLY A 345 40.92 5.86 0.36
CA GLY A 345 39.45 5.95 0.40
C GLY A 345 38.91 7.37 0.24
N GLU A 346 37.64 7.55 0.60
CA GLU A 346 36.90 8.84 0.52
C GLU A 346 37.43 9.88 1.51
N TRP A 347 38.04 9.44 2.61
CA TRP A 347 38.64 10.32 3.60
C TRP A 347 40.14 10.46 3.36
N GLY A 348 40.64 11.69 3.49
CA GLY A 348 42.05 12.01 3.46
C GLY A 348 42.42 13.03 4.54
N GLN A 349 43.71 13.28 4.69
CA GLN A 349 44.24 14.27 5.60
C GLN A 349 45.68 14.63 5.23
N THR A 350 45.97 15.91 5.08
CA THR A 350 47.33 16.42 4.95
C THR A 350 47.99 16.45 6.34
N ILE A 351 48.80 15.45 6.63
CA ILE A 351 49.45 15.25 7.92
C ILE A 351 50.32 16.46 8.28
N ASN A 352 50.34 16.82 9.57
CA ASN A 352 50.98 18.00 10.14
C ASN A 352 50.37 19.36 9.75
N THR A 353 49.40 19.40 8.83
CA THR A 353 48.70 20.64 8.43
C THR A 353 47.25 20.63 8.88
N GLU A 354 46.52 19.55 8.57
CA GLU A 354 45.10 19.42 8.89
C GLU A 354 44.89 18.76 10.25
N ASN A 355 44.06 19.38 11.09
CA ASN A 355 43.81 18.87 12.44
C ASN A 355 42.86 17.67 12.48
N TYR A 356 42.10 17.46 11.41
CA TYR A 356 40.99 16.50 11.37
C TYR A 356 40.93 15.82 10.00
N PRO A 357 40.31 14.63 9.90
CA PRO A 357 40.00 13.98 8.62
C PRO A 357 39.15 14.88 7.73
N VAL A 358 39.35 14.85 6.42
CA VAL A 358 38.62 15.65 5.42
C VAL A 358 38.17 14.75 4.26
N LEU A 359 36.94 14.92 3.78
CA LEU A 359 36.46 14.22 2.59
C LEU A 359 37.20 14.69 1.34
N ASN A 360 37.55 13.74 0.47
CA ASN A 360 38.33 13.94 -0.75
C ASN A 360 39.70 14.63 -0.50
N GLY A 361 40.27 14.41 0.70
CA GLY A 361 41.57 14.94 1.08
C GLY A 361 42.76 14.10 0.57
N THR A 362 43.97 14.51 0.95
CA THR A 362 45.21 13.79 0.61
C THR A 362 45.24 12.42 1.29
N GLN A 363 45.54 11.35 0.54
CA GLN A 363 45.62 9.98 1.09
C GLN A 363 46.74 9.85 2.13
N ILE A 364 46.60 8.87 3.05
CA ILE A 364 47.52 8.70 4.18
C ILE A 364 48.10 7.30 4.25
N TYR A 365 49.36 7.21 4.66
CA TYR A 365 50.10 5.96 4.78
C TYR A 365 50.66 5.81 6.19
N PRO A 366 50.58 4.64 6.84
CA PRO A 366 51.09 4.48 8.20
C PRO A 366 52.58 4.74 8.28
N LYS A 367 53.06 5.35 9.36
CA LYS A 367 54.49 5.59 9.65
C LYS A 367 54.76 5.38 11.13
N ASP A 368 55.34 4.23 11.44
CA ASP A 368 55.56 3.77 12.82
C ASP A 368 54.26 3.67 13.64
N ALA A 369 53.12 3.55 12.95
CA ALA A 369 51.79 3.47 13.57
C ALA A 369 51.61 2.12 14.26
N SER A 370 51.15 2.13 15.51
CA SER A 370 50.76 0.92 16.21
C SER A 370 49.52 1.13 17.07
N MET A 371 48.72 0.08 17.25
CA MET A 371 47.56 0.11 18.14
C MET A 371 47.44 -1.21 18.91
N LYS A 372 46.71 -1.21 20.02
CA LYS A 372 46.27 -2.45 20.65
C LYS A 372 45.17 -3.09 19.81
N CYS A 373 45.18 -4.41 19.73
CA CYS A 373 44.22 -5.22 18.99
C CYS A 373 42.73 -5.02 19.37
N THR A 374 42.45 -4.39 20.50
CA THR A 374 41.10 -3.93 20.90
C THR A 374 40.70 -2.60 20.25
N TYR A 375 41.51 -2.09 19.31
CA TYR A 375 41.38 -0.76 18.72
C TYR A 375 41.40 0.33 19.80
N THR A 376 42.36 0.18 20.71
CA THR A 376 42.69 1.14 21.79
C THR A 376 44.20 1.37 21.81
N ASN A 377 44.69 2.31 22.62
CA ASN A 377 46.12 2.59 22.79
C ASN A 377 46.86 2.84 21.47
N PHE A 378 46.36 3.79 20.69
CA PHE A 378 46.96 4.23 19.43
C PHE A 378 48.28 4.97 19.69
N SER A 379 49.32 4.68 18.93
CA SER A 379 50.62 5.35 18.96
C SER A 379 51.26 5.41 17.57
N GLY A 380 52.28 6.24 17.39
CA GLY A 380 52.86 6.51 16.07
C GLY A 380 52.01 7.46 15.22
N THR A 381 52.35 7.57 13.93
CA THR A 381 51.78 8.59 13.03
C THR A 381 51.50 8.04 11.63
N PHE A 382 50.93 8.87 10.77
CA PHE A 382 50.82 8.62 9.33
C PHE A 382 51.67 9.64 8.57
N THR A 383 51.81 9.46 7.26
CA THR A 383 52.51 10.33 6.32
C THR A 383 51.71 10.40 5.02
N ASN A 384 51.84 11.48 4.26
CA ASN A 384 51.24 11.57 2.92
C ASN A 384 52.14 10.99 1.82
N THR A 385 53.30 10.44 2.19
CA THR A 385 54.30 9.90 1.26
C THR A 385 54.25 8.37 1.24
N SER A 386 53.77 7.77 0.15
CA SER A 386 53.64 6.31 0.04
C SER A 386 54.98 5.55 0.15
N SER A 387 56.10 6.17 -0.24
CA SER A 387 57.43 5.54 -0.09
C SER A 387 57.93 5.44 1.35
N GLU A 388 57.29 6.15 2.28
CA GLU A 388 57.57 6.08 3.72
C GLU A 388 56.58 5.15 4.45
N ALA A 389 55.69 4.47 3.72
CA ALA A 389 54.65 3.63 4.29
C ALA A 389 55.23 2.43 5.04
N SER A 390 54.82 2.28 6.29
CA SER A 390 54.95 1.05 7.07
C SER A 390 53.59 0.35 7.16
N THR A 391 53.57 -0.85 7.74
CA THR A 391 52.33 -1.46 8.20
C THR A 391 51.92 -0.84 9.54
N VAL A 392 50.61 -0.87 9.85
CA VAL A 392 50.14 -0.61 11.21
C VAL A 392 50.46 -1.84 12.06
N SER A 393 51.33 -1.68 13.06
CA SER A 393 51.67 -2.76 13.98
C SER A 393 50.54 -2.95 15.00
N LEU A 394 49.94 -4.14 15.03
CA LEU A 394 48.97 -4.51 16.06
C LEU A 394 49.71 -5.10 17.26
N THR A 395 49.47 -4.55 18.44
CA THR A 395 50.01 -5.04 19.71
C THR A 395 48.91 -5.81 20.43
N HIS A 396 49.27 -7.00 20.90
CA HIS A 396 48.38 -7.89 21.62
C HIS A 396 48.82 -8.00 23.08
N GLY A 397 47.89 -8.15 24.03
CA GLY A 397 48.22 -8.29 25.45
C GLY A 397 48.67 -9.71 25.83
N THR A 398 48.13 -10.28 26.90
CA THR A 398 48.42 -11.68 27.23
C THR A 398 47.66 -12.61 26.30
N ASN A 399 48.18 -13.83 26.13
CA ASN A 399 47.50 -14.87 25.37
C ASN A 399 47.17 -16.08 26.24
N THR A 400 46.18 -16.84 25.80
CA THR A 400 45.93 -18.20 26.25
C THR A 400 46.47 -19.15 25.18
N HIS A 401 47.35 -20.07 25.60
CA HIS A 401 47.95 -21.08 24.71
C HIS A 401 47.03 -22.30 24.59
N TYR A 402 46.78 -22.70 23.35
CA TYR A 402 45.98 -23.87 23.01
C TYR A 402 46.85 -24.87 22.26
N GLU A 403 47.25 -25.95 22.93
CA GLU A 403 48.04 -27.03 22.33
C GLU A 403 47.32 -27.68 21.15
N SER A 404 48.13 -28.24 20.22
CA SER A 404 47.62 -28.96 19.06
C SER A 404 46.86 -30.22 19.47
N ILE A 405 45.69 -30.43 18.87
CA ILE A 405 44.90 -31.65 19.01
C ILE A 405 44.83 -32.30 17.63
N ALA A 406 45.33 -33.53 17.52
CA ALA A 406 45.27 -34.28 16.26
C ALA A 406 43.80 -34.44 15.81
N PRO A 407 43.48 -34.21 14.52
CA PRO A 407 42.11 -34.32 14.03
C PRO A 407 41.60 -35.76 14.12
N THR A 408 40.41 -35.90 14.70
CA THR A 408 39.56 -37.07 14.54
C THR A 408 38.32 -36.62 13.75
N CYS A 409 37.15 -37.21 14.00
CA CYS A 409 35.82 -36.72 13.58
C CYS A 409 35.38 -35.32 14.08
N VAL A 410 36.02 -34.75 15.11
CA VAL A 410 35.96 -33.34 15.43
C VAL A 410 37.16 -32.72 14.73
N GLU A 411 36.94 -31.51 14.27
CA GLU A 411 38.00 -30.59 13.88
C GLU A 411 39.19 -30.72 14.84
N GLY A 412 40.30 -31.23 14.30
CA GLY A 412 41.58 -31.14 15.00
C GLY A 412 41.92 -29.68 15.16
N ARG A 413 42.74 -29.39 16.14
CA ARG A 413 43.09 -28.02 16.44
C ARG A 413 44.58 -27.87 16.19
N LYS A 414 44.96 -26.95 15.31
CA LYS A 414 46.35 -26.53 15.21
C LYS A 414 46.73 -25.96 16.57
N GLU A 415 48.00 -26.05 16.93
CA GLU A 415 48.48 -25.25 18.04
C GLU A 415 48.26 -23.77 17.70
N TYR A 416 47.70 -23.02 18.65
CA TYR A 416 47.53 -21.58 18.50
C TYR A 416 47.52 -20.87 19.85
N TYR A 417 47.71 -19.56 19.79
CA TYR A 417 47.66 -18.66 20.91
C TYR A 417 46.51 -17.68 20.66
N GLU A 418 45.53 -17.62 21.55
CA GLU A 418 44.44 -16.64 21.46
C GLU A 418 44.79 -15.42 22.28
N CYS A 419 44.72 -14.24 21.67
CA CYS A 419 44.88 -12.99 22.42
C CYS A 419 43.69 -12.81 23.38
N ASN A 420 43.96 -12.68 24.68
CA ASN A 420 42.91 -12.52 25.69
C ASN A 420 42.14 -11.20 25.58
N ASP A 421 42.68 -10.22 24.84
CA ASP A 421 42.05 -8.91 24.67
C ASP A 421 41.10 -8.87 23.45
N CYS A 422 41.52 -9.39 22.30
CA CYS A 422 40.76 -9.28 21.04
C CYS A 422 40.23 -10.61 20.51
N HIS A 423 40.53 -11.73 21.19
CA HIS A 423 40.11 -13.08 20.82
C HIS A 423 40.54 -13.57 19.42
N LYS A 424 41.44 -12.83 18.77
CA LYS A 424 42.10 -13.26 17.53
C LYS A 424 43.14 -14.32 17.84
N LYS A 425 43.36 -15.22 16.89
CA LYS A 425 44.13 -16.45 17.09
C LYS A 425 45.42 -16.38 16.26
N PHE A 426 46.52 -16.88 16.83
CA PHE A 426 47.86 -16.72 16.27
C PHE A 426 48.64 -18.03 16.28
N ARG A 427 49.52 -18.25 15.30
CA ARG A 427 50.38 -19.45 15.25
C ARG A 427 51.47 -19.47 16.31
N ASP A 428 51.83 -18.31 16.85
CA ASP A 428 52.98 -18.12 17.70
C ASP A 428 52.65 -17.35 18.99
N ALA A 429 53.41 -17.60 20.05
CA ALA A 429 53.20 -16.99 21.37
C ALA A 429 53.44 -15.46 21.39
N VAL A 430 54.15 -14.92 20.39
CA VAL A 430 54.39 -13.47 20.26
C VAL A 430 53.30 -12.76 19.42
N MET A 431 52.30 -13.52 18.94
CA MET A 431 51.10 -13.07 18.22
C MET A 431 51.41 -12.23 16.97
N THR A 432 52.32 -12.76 16.14
CA THR A 432 52.77 -12.08 14.91
C THR A 432 52.14 -12.63 13.64
N GLU A 433 51.74 -13.91 13.64
CA GLU A 433 51.04 -14.55 12.51
C GLU A 433 49.59 -14.88 12.88
N GLU A 434 48.66 -13.97 12.56
CA GLU A 434 47.23 -14.19 12.73
C GLU A 434 46.75 -15.35 11.84
N ILE A 435 45.90 -16.20 12.40
CA ILE A 435 45.27 -17.30 11.67
C ILE A 435 43.75 -17.25 11.83
N ASP A 436 43.08 -17.19 10.69
CA ASP A 436 41.62 -17.25 10.65
C ASP A 436 41.11 -18.69 10.85
N ASN A 437 41.98 -19.68 10.62
CA ASN A 437 41.63 -21.09 10.71
C ASN A 437 42.56 -21.85 11.67
N THR A 438 42.12 -21.99 12.92
CA THR A 438 42.75 -22.83 13.95
C THR A 438 42.42 -24.30 13.82
N VAL A 439 41.58 -24.64 12.85
CA VAL A 439 41.16 -25.99 12.60
C VAL A 439 42.17 -26.67 11.68
N ILE A 440 42.58 -27.87 12.05
CA ILE A 440 43.11 -28.86 11.13
C ILE A 440 41.89 -29.49 10.48
N ASN A 441 41.58 -29.04 9.26
CA ASN A 441 40.49 -29.62 8.49
C ASN A 441 40.72 -31.12 8.34
N ARG A 442 39.67 -31.87 8.58
CA ARG A 442 39.62 -33.33 8.54
C ARG A 442 39.87 -33.82 7.12
N THR A 443 41.06 -34.34 6.83
CA THR A 443 41.27 -35.21 5.68
C THR A 443 40.69 -36.58 6.04
N TYR A 444 39.47 -36.84 5.57
CA TYR A 444 38.76 -38.14 5.67
C TYR A 444 38.11 -38.50 7.02
N ALA A 445 37.74 -37.54 7.87
CA ALA A 445 37.03 -37.87 9.11
C ALA A 445 35.51 -37.69 8.96
N HIS A 446 34.81 -38.81 8.82
CA HIS A 446 33.35 -38.88 8.87
C HIS A 446 32.86 -38.79 10.33
N HIS A 447 31.70 -38.16 10.55
CA HIS A 447 31.00 -38.35 11.81
C HIS A 447 30.48 -39.80 11.86
N ASP A 448 31.15 -40.65 12.63
CA ASP A 448 30.65 -41.98 12.96
C ASP A 448 29.59 -41.83 14.06
N PHE A 449 28.35 -41.59 13.65
CA PHE A 449 27.22 -41.46 14.56
C PHE A 449 26.94 -42.82 15.23
N GLY A 450 26.76 -42.81 16.55
CA GLY A 450 26.21 -43.93 17.29
C GLY A 450 24.69 -43.96 17.21
N ASN A 451 24.10 -45.02 17.78
CA ASN A 451 22.64 -45.16 17.90
C ASN A 451 21.98 -44.06 18.76
N ASP A 452 22.79 -43.27 19.48
CA ASP A 452 22.40 -42.07 20.23
C ASP A 452 22.35 -40.80 19.35
N TYR A 453 22.61 -40.91 18.05
CA TYR A 453 22.73 -39.80 17.10
C TYR A 453 23.83 -38.82 17.46
N VAL A 454 24.78 -39.27 18.28
CA VAL A 454 25.95 -38.52 18.67
C VAL A 454 27.15 -39.16 18.00
N CYS A 455 28.02 -38.35 17.42
CA CYS A 455 29.23 -38.90 16.82
C CYS A 455 30.11 -39.53 17.90
N LYS A 456 30.38 -40.85 17.84
CA LYS A 456 31.15 -41.62 18.84
C LYS A 456 32.53 -41.04 19.09
N ASN A 457 33.07 -40.40 18.08
CA ASN A 457 34.43 -39.91 18.10
C ASN A 457 34.48 -38.42 18.56
N CYS A 458 33.38 -37.66 18.44
CA CYS A 458 33.37 -36.18 18.44
C CYS A 458 32.34 -35.55 19.38
N ASN A 459 31.38 -36.36 19.83
CA ASN A 459 30.27 -35.96 20.66
C ASN A 459 29.30 -34.91 20.06
N ALA A 460 29.50 -34.45 18.81
CA ALA A 460 28.53 -33.60 18.13
C ALA A 460 27.24 -34.37 17.84
N PRO A 461 26.07 -33.77 18.12
CA PRO A 461 24.77 -34.34 17.76
C PRO A 461 24.53 -34.19 16.26
N MET A 462 23.88 -35.19 15.64
CA MET A 462 23.43 -35.10 14.26
C MET A 462 22.46 -33.90 14.09
N PRO A 463 22.64 -33.04 13.06
CA PRO A 463 21.77 -31.89 12.81
C PRO A 463 20.32 -32.29 12.62
N VAL A 464 19.38 -31.49 13.14
CA VAL A 464 17.93 -31.75 13.02
C VAL A 464 17.40 -31.11 11.75
N ALA A 465 16.71 -31.88 10.90
CA ALA A 465 15.86 -31.34 9.85
C ALA A 465 14.42 -31.18 10.38
N THR A 466 13.78 -30.05 10.09
CA THR A 466 12.37 -29.76 10.41
C THR A 466 11.57 -29.57 9.13
N LEU A 467 10.24 -29.66 9.21
CA LEU A 467 9.36 -29.32 8.09
C LEU A 467 9.55 -27.86 7.64
N GLY A 468 9.57 -27.62 6.33
CA GLY A 468 9.89 -26.33 5.73
C GLY A 468 11.26 -26.33 5.04
N ASP A 469 11.78 -25.12 4.81
CA ASP A 469 13.08 -24.91 4.17
C ASP A 469 14.17 -24.98 5.24
N ALA A 470 15.08 -25.94 5.10
CA ALA A 470 16.27 -26.06 5.91
C ALA A 470 17.47 -25.62 5.07
N ASP A 471 18.07 -24.49 5.46
CA ASP A 471 19.33 -24.03 4.89
C ASP A 471 20.44 -25.03 5.22
N ILE A 472 21.15 -25.47 4.20
CA ILE A 472 22.19 -26.45 4.34
C ILE A 472 23.49 -25.93 3.74
N VAL A 473 24.48 -25.81 4.60
CA VAL A 473 25.88 -25.72 4.19
C VAL A 473 26.39 -27.15 4.03
N VAL A 474 26.96 -27.54 2.89
CA VAL A 474 27.51 -28.89 2.68
C VAL A 474 29.05 -28.85 2.72
N GLU A 475 29.68 -29.88 3.29
CA GLU A 475 31.14 -30.08 3.30
C GLU A 475 31.48 -31.31 2.44
N LYS A 476 32.71 -31.37 1.90
CA LYS A 476 33.21 -32.48 1.06
C LYS A 476 33.15 -33.84 1.78
N THR A 477 32.56 -34.86 1.16
CA THR A 477 32.51 -36.25 1.66
C THR A 477 33.29 -37.24 0.78
N GLY A 478 33.61 -38.41 1.33
CA GLY A 478 34.37 -39.51 0.70
C GLY A 478 33.51 -40.62 0.07
N ASP A 479 34.05 -41.86 0.03
CA ASP A 479 33.58 -43.00 -0.79
C ASP A 479 32.04 -43.20 -0.86
N HIS A 480 31.56 -43.37 -2.10
CA HIS A 480 30.15 -43.38 -2.52
C HIS A 480 29.38 -44.66 -2.14
N ASN A 481 30.08 -45.69 -1.64
CA ASN A 481 29.54 -47.03 -1.37
C ASN A 481 28.96 -47.23 0.05
N SER A 482 28.87 -46.18 0.88
CA SER A 482 28.35 -46.27 2.24
C SER A 482 27.56 -45.03 2.67
N GLN A 483 26.76 -45.15 3.75
CA GLN A 483 26.03 -44.03 4.38
C GLN A 483 26.93 -42.83 4.70
N TYR A 484 28.24 -43.04 4.85
CA TYR A 484 29.24 -42.04 5.16
C TYR A 484 29.62 -41.12 3.98
N GLY A 485 29.17 -41.44 2.76
CA GLY A 485 29.31 -40.56 1.58
C GLY A 485 28.29 -39.43 1.53
N TYR A 486 27.31 -39.40 2.43
CA TYR A 486 26.25 -38.38 2.50
C TYR A 486 26.43 -37.44 3.68
N LYS A 487 25.94 -36.20 3.58
CA LYS A 487 25.73 -35.33 4.75
C LYS A 487 24.41 -35.73 5.41
N LEU A 488 24.48 -36.18 6.68
CA LEU A 488 23.35 -36.78 7.40
C LEU A 488 22.61 -35.79 8.30
N TYR A 489 21.28 -35.83 8.23
CA TYR A 489 20.35 -35.07 9.07
C TYR A 489 19.43 -36.03 9.80
N LYS A 490 19.18 -35.80 11.09
CA LYS A 490 18.14 -36.52 11.83
C LYS A 490 16.80 -35.82 11.63
N TYR A 491 15.80 -36.58 11.22
CA TYR A 491 14.42 -36.14 11.14
C TYR A 491 13.60 -36.95 12.14
N VAL A 492 13.02 -36.28 13.14
CA VAL A 492 12.05 -36.93 14.03
C VAL A 492 10.67 -36.68 13.42
N ALA A 493 10.01 -37.75 12.99
CA ALA A 493 8.71 -37.62 12.35
C ALA A 493 7.68 -37.09 13.34
N ASP A 494 7.09 -35.94 13.05
CA ASP A 494 6.03 -35.30 13.83
C ASP A 494 4.64 -35.93 13.53
N GLY A 495 4.55 -36.79 12.52
CA GLY A 495 3.41 -37.68 12.27
C GLY A 495 3.81 -39.00 11.61
N THR A 496 2.96 -40.02 11.73
CA THR A 496 3.06 -41.26 10.91
C THR A 496 2.55 -40.90 9.54
N GLY A 497 3.19 -41.27 8.43
CA GLY A 497 2.73 -41.09 7.04
C GLY A 497 3.87 -40.94 6.05
N THR A 498 3.67 -40.30 4.92
CA THR A 498 4.69 -40.14 3.88
C THR A 498 5.47 -38.82 4.05
N LEU A 499 6.79 -38.89 4.17
CA LEU A 499 7.70 -37.76 4.14
C LEU A 499 8.19 -37.53 2.71
N HIS A 500 8.11 -36.28 2.25
CA HIS A 500 8.67 -35.80 0.99
C HIS A 500 9.89 -34.93 1.29
N VAL A 501 10.99 -35.18 0.58
CA VAL A 501 12.25 -34.47 0.72
C VAL A 501 12.66 -34.02 -0.67
N LYS A 502 12.74 -32.70 -0.90
CA LYS A 502 13.21 -32.12 -2.16
C LYS A 502 14.38 -31.19 -1.89
N SER A 503 15.44 -31.25 -2.71
CA SER A 503 16.51 -30.25 -2.70
C SER A 503 16.18 -29.06 -3.60
N TYR A 504 16.84 -27.94 -3.37
CA TYR A 504 16.96 -26.83 -4.31
C TYR A 504 18.41 -26.35 -4.33
N GLY A 505 19.00 -26.25 -5.52
CA GLY A 505 20.28 -25.58 -5.70
C GLY A 505 20.88 -25.71 -7.09
N ASP A 506 22.08 -25.18 -7.24
CA ASP A 506 22.71 -24.88 -8.54
C ASP A 506 23.29 -26.11 -9.27
N ALA A 507 23.24 -27.32 -8.68
CA ALA A 507 23.83 -28.53 -9.26
C ALA A 507 23.03 -29.81 -8.99
N ASP A 508 23.29 -30.84 -9.82
CA ASP A 508 22.67 -32.17 -9.71
C ASP A 508 22.95 -32.84 -8.36
N THR A 509 21.90 -33.18 -7.62
CA THR A 509 21.99 -33.81 -6.30
C THR A 509 21.41 -35.23 -6.25
N GLU A 510 21.82 -36.00 -5.24
CA GLU A 510 21.32 -37.34 -4.89
C GLU A 510 20.93 -37.37 -3.41
N GLY A 511 19.85 -38.11 -3.11
CA GLY A 511 19.28 -38.24 -1.78
C GLY A 511 19.06 -39.68 -1.36
N ALA A 512 19.32 -39.98 -0.09
CA ALA A 512 19.07 -41.28 0.50
C ALA A 512 18.49 -41.15 1.92
N LEU A 513 17.72 -42.15 2.35
CA LEU A 513 17.07 -42.19 3.65
C LEU A 513 17.29 -43.54 4.35
N TRP A 514 17.59 -43.49 5.65
CA TRP A 514 17.77 -44.68 6.51
C TRP A 514 16.85 -44.64 7.73
N THR A 515 16.49 -45.83 8.24
CA THR A 515 15.67 -46.01 9.45
C THR A 515 16.50 -46.13 10.73
N SER A 516 17.82 -46.28 10.60
CA SER A 516 18.78 -46.32 11.71
C SER A 516 20.17 -45.92 11.25
N VAL A 517 21.02 -45.51 12.19
CA VAL A 517 22.43 -45.18 11.92
C VAL A 517 23.19 -46.48 11.60
N GLY A 518 23.90 -46.52 10.48
CA GLY A 518 24.64 -47.69 9.98
C GLY A 518 23.76 -48.80 9.37
N GLY A 519 22.46 -48.57 9.19
CA GLY A 519 21.53 -49.52 8.59
C GLY A 519 21.59 -49.59 7.06
N GLU A 520 20.85 -50.53 6.46
CA GLU A 520 20.65 -50.57 5.00
C GLU A 520 19.81 -49.37 4.53
N VAL A 521 20.09 -48.90 3.29
CA VAL A 521 19.36 -47.79 2.67
C VAL A 521 17.89 -48.17 2.55
N ALA A 522 17.01 -47.37 3.14
CA ALA A 522 15.58 -47.63 3.15
C ALA A 522 14.89 -47.08 1.88
N SER A 523 15.39 -45.95 1.36
CA SER A 523 15.03 -45.41 0.04
C SER A 523 16.16 -44.52 -0.47
N SER A 524 16.38 -44.52 -1.78
CA SER A 524 17.34 -43.63 -2.45
C SER A 524 16.82 -43.29 -3.84
N VAL A 525 17.03 -42.06 -4.26
CA VAL A 525 16.64 -41.60 -5.61
C VAL A 525 17.83 -40.94 -6.27
N ASN A 526 18.09 -41.34 -7.51
CA ASN A 526 19.05 -40.69 -8.41
C ASN A 526 18.24 -39.96 -9.48
N ASN A 527 18.67 -38.75 -9.86
CA ASN A 527 18.02 -37.93 -10.88
C ASN A 527 18.29 -38.46 -12.31
N ASP A 528 17.86 -39.69 -12.61
CA ASP A 528 18.08 -40.35 -13.92
C ASP A 528 16.90 -40.22 -14.89
N ASP A 529 15.91 -39.37 -14.60
CA ASP A 529 14.85 -39.09 -15.55
C ASP A 529 15.35 -38.09 -16.62
N SER A 530 16.00 -38.65 -17.65
CA SER A 530 16.54 -37.97 -18.86
C SER A 530 15.53 -37.14 -19.67
N SER A 531 14.33 -36.90 -19.14
CA SER A 531 13.26 -36.11 -19.74
C SER A 531 12.95 -34.80 -19.00
N SER A 532 13.50 -34.57 -17.80
CA SER A 532 13.23 -33.36 -17.00
C SER A 532 14.46 -32.44 -16.91
N SER A 533 14.24 -31.13 -16.93
CA SER A 533 15.28 -30.11 -16.77
C SER A 533 15.63 -29.79 -15.31
N GLU A 534 15.21 -30.62 -14.34
CA GLU A 534 15.42 -30.36 -12.91
C GLU A 534 16.79 -30.88 -12.46
N THR A 535 17.56 -30.06 -11.71
CA THR A 535 18.86 -30.39 -11.10
C THR A 535 18.71 -30.97 -9.68
N ASP A 536 17.48 -31.11 -9.17
CA ASP A 536 17.20 -31.40 -7.76
C ASP A 536 16.65 -32.81 -7.52
N PHE A 537 17.09 -33.49 -6.45
CA PHE A 537 16.50 -34.78 -6.09
C PHE A 537 15.15 -34.60 -5.37
N SER A 538 14.24 -35.55 -5.58
CA SER A 538 12.98 -35.65 -4.86
C SER A 538 12.78 -37.08 -4.35
N LEU A 539 12.70 -37.25 -3.03
CA LEU A 539 12.52 -38.54 -2.37
C LEU A 539 11.23 -38.55 -1.55
N THR A 540 10.53 -39.68 -1.61
CA THR A 540 9.29 -39.93 -0.88
C THR A 540 9.48 -41.18 -0.02
N PHE A 541 9.10 -41.14 1.27
CA PHE A 541 9.33 -42.26 2.19
C PHE A 541 8.31 -42.33 3.33
N ASP A 542 7.82 -43.51 3.67
CA ASP A 542 6.88 -43.69 4.78
C ASP A 542 7.58 -43.70 6.15
N VAL A 543 7.14 -42.81 7.01
CA VAL A 543 7.60 -42.58 8.37
C VAL A 543 6.53 -42.87 9.43
N THR A 544 6.94 -43.12 10.66
CA THR A 544 6.06 -43.34 11.82
C THR A 544 6.29 -42.24 12.84
N GLN A 545 5.21 -41.67 13.40
CA GLN A 545 5.30 -40.60 14.40
C GLN A 545 6.25 -40.97 15.54
N GLY A 546 7.09 -40.03 15.93
CA GLY A 546 8.07 -40.18 17.00
C GLY A 546 9.28 -41.05 16.64
N LYS A 547 9.27 -41.76 15.50
CA LYS A 547 10.48 -42.43 15.01
C LYS A 547 11.42 -41.43 14.37
N THR A 548 12.71 -41.71 14.52
CA THR A 548 13.78 -40.92 13.92
C THR A 548 14.23 -41.59 12.62
N TYR A 549 14.40 -40.78 11.59
CA TYR A 549 14.91 -41.14 10.28
C TYR A 549 16.16 -40.33 10.00
N ILE A 550 17.01 -40.85 9.12
CA ILE A 550 18.25 -40.19 8.73
C ILE A 550 18.15 -39.86 7.26
N ILE A 551 18.27 -38.58 6.93
CA ILE A 551 18.23 -38.06 5.55
C ILE A 551 19.67 -37.73 5.16
N GLY A 552 20.12 -38.26 4.02
CA GLY A 552 21.42 -37.99 3.44
C GLY A 552 21.29 -37.23 2.13
N VAL A 553 22.18 -36.27 1.91
CA VAL A 553 22.28 -35.50 0.66
C VAL A 553 23.73 -35.47 0.16
N ARG A 554 23.93 -35.54 -1.17
CA ARG A 554 25.23 -35.36 -1.86
C ARG A 554 25.06 -34.90 -3.32
N GLN A 555 26.16 -34.52 -4.00
CA GLN A 555 26.15 -34.18 -5.43
C GLN A 555 26.24 -35.44 -6.31
N LYS A 556 25.58 -35.45 -7.48
CA LYS A 556 25.61 -36.57 -8.46
C LYS A 556 26.99 -36.78 -9.09
N SER A 557 27.76 -35.71 -9.27
CA SER A 557 29.14 -35.78 -9.77
C SER A 557 30.11 -36.48 -8.81
N HIS A 558 29.68 -36.78 -7.58
CA HIS A 558 30.51 -37.21 -6.46
C HIS A 558 31.55 -36.16 -6.02
N GLU A 559 31.39 -34.91 -6.47
CA GLU A 559 32.17 -33.76 -6.00
C GLU A 559 31.50 -33.10 -4.77
N ALA A 560 32.20 -32.14 -4.16
CA ALA A 560 31.66 -31.41 -3.02
C ALA A 560 30.55 -30.45 -3.51
N ILE A 561 29.39 -30.48 -2.85
CA ILE A 561 28.35 -29.47 -3.05
C ILE A 561 28.91 -28.10 -2.54
N GLU A 562 29.15 -27.15 -3.44
CA GLU A 562 29.54 -25.77 -3.14
C GLU A 562 28.39 -24.81 -3.54
N GLY A 563 27.90 -24.01 -2.59
CA GLY A 563 26.78 -23.06 -2.79
C GLY A 563 25.72 -23.11 -1.69
N ASP A 564 24.69 -22.26 -1.80
CA ASP A 564 23.54 -22.25 -0.89
C ASP A 564 22.49 -23.26 -1.38
N TYR A 565 22.35 -24.39 -0.67
CA TYR A 565 21.38 -25.44 -0.99
C TYR A 565 20.33 -25.52 0.09
N ILE A 566 19.07 -25.69 -0.32
CA ILE A 566 17.93 -25.77 0.59
C ILE A 566 17.38 -27.18 0.54
N LEU A 567 17.25 -27.85 1.69
CA LEU A 567 16.40 -29.03 1.80
C LEU A 567 15.01 -28.62 2.24
N ARG A 568 14.04 -28.93 1.41
CA ARG A 568 12.64 -28.72 1.69
C ARG A 568 12.00 -30.02 2.13
N LEU A 569 11.68 -30.13 3.42
CA LEU A 569 10.97 -31.28 3.98
C LEU A 569 9.48 -30.98 4.07
N ARG A 570 8.65 -31.89 3.56
CA ARG A 570 7.19 -31.79 3.63
C ARG A 570 6.61 -33.12 4.10
N GLY A 571 5.73 -33.05 5.09
CA GLY A 571 5.09 -34.21 5.69
C GLY A 571 3.66 -34.43 5.23
N SER A 572 3.30 -35.68 4.95
CA SER A 572 1.94 -36.14 4.62
C SER A 572 1.53 -37.26 5.58
N TRP A 573 0.94 -36.91 6.73
CA TRP A 573 0.77 -37.85 7.85
C TRP A 573 -0.47 -38.75 7.72
N THR A 574 -0.32 -40.09 7.73
CA THR A 574 -1.33 -41.13 8.02
C THR A 574 -2.19 -40.89 9.26
N GLU A 575 -1.81 -40.27 10.37
CA GLU A 575 -2.85 -39.93 11.39
C GLU A 575 -3.85 -38.88 10.88
N THR A 576 -3.38 -38.06 9.93
CA THR A 576 -4.21 -37.12 9.17
C THR A 576 -4.86 -37.85 7.99
N ALA A 577 -4.22 -38.84 7.38
CA ALA A 577 -4.75 -39.61 6.24
C ALA A 577 -5.68 -40.78 6.63
N ASP A 578 -5.60 -41.31 7.84
CA ASP A 578 -6.39 -42.43 8.40
C ASP A 578 -7.64 -41.88 9.13
N ARG A 579 -7.53 -40.72 9.81
CA ARG A 579 -8.72 -39.95 10.22
C ARG A 579 -9.49 -39.40 9.02
N MET A 580 -8.82 -39.17 7.88
CA MET A 580 -9.40 -38.41 6.76
C MET A 580 -9.57 -39.18 5.44
N GLY A 581 -9.04 -40.39 5.30
CA GLY A 581 -9.21 -41.27 4.14
C GLY A 581 -8.67 -40.72 2.81
N ILE A 582 -7.44 -40.19 2.76
CA ILE A 582 -6.87 -39.52 1.55
C ILE A 582 -5.49 -40.11 1.18
N GLU A 583 -5.19 -40.21 -0.12
CA GLU A 583 -3.90 -40.63 -0.70
C GLU A 583 -2.74 -39.63 -0.50
N PRO A 584 -1.46 -40.05 -0.72
CA PRO A 584 -0.27 -39.24 -0.49
C PRO A 584 -0.27 -37.93 -1.27
N PHE A 585 0.07 -36.87 -0.55
CA PHE A 585 0.00 -35.48 -0.94
C PHE A 585 1.01 -35.10 -2.04
N VAL A 586 0.56 -34.53 -3.17
CA VAL A 586 1.42 -33.85 -4.16
C VAL A 586 1.24 -32.34 -4.02
N TRP A 587 2.30 -31.60 -3.72
CA TRP A 587 2.25 -30.14 -3.58
C TRP A 587 2.68 -29.43 -4.87
N THR A 588 1.86 -28.49 -5.34
CA THR A 588 2.18 -27.54 -6.41
C THR A 588 2.30 -26.11 -5.83
N GLY A 589 3.24 -25.33 -6.35
CA GLY A 589 3.51 -23.95 -5.90
C GLY A 589 4.69 -23.78 -4.91
N GLU A 590 5.29 -22.59 -4.92
CA GLU A 590 6.46 -22.20 -4.12
C GLU A 590 6.13 -21.31 -2.90
N GLY A 591 4.87 -20.88 -2.77
CA GLY A 591 4.43 -20.01 -1.69
C GLY A 591 4.73 -18.53 -1.90
N THR A 592 4.98 -18.11 -3.13
CA THR A 592 5.17 -16.70 -3.51
C THR A 592 3.89 -16.16 -4.16
N ASP A 593 3.75 -14.83 -4.30
CA ASP A 593 2.61 -14.26 -5.03
C ASP A 593 2.52 -14.75 -6.49
N ALA A 594 3.67 -15.01 -7.13
CA ALA A 594 3.73 -15.51 -8.50
C ALA A 594 3.45 -17.02 -8.60
N SER A 595 3.75 -17.77 -7.55
CA SER A 595 3.60 -19.23 -7.46
C SER A 595 3.06 -19.61 -6.07
N PRO A 596 1.77 -19.33 -5.78
CA PRO A 596 1.19 -19.58 -4.46
C PRO A 596 1.03 -21.07 -4.21
N TYR A 597 1.01 -21.48 -2.94
CA TYR A 597 0.71 -22.87 -2.57
C TYR A 597 -0.73 -23.24 -2.95
N GLU A 598 -0.89 -24.34 -3.69
CA GLU A 598 -2.20 -24.84 -4.10
C GLU A 598 -2.82 -25.74 -3.02
N LEU A 599 -3.95 -25.31 -2.46
CA LEU A 599 -4.63 -25.97 -1.35
C LEU A 599 -5.90 -26.67 -1.83
N THR A 600 -5.94 -28.00 -1.81
CA THR A 600 -7.08 -28.82 -2.28
C THR A 600 -7.83 -29.54 -1.15
N SER A 601 -7.39 -29.45 0.10
CA SER A 601 -8.07 -30.08 1.23
C SER A 601 -7.84 -29.36 2.56
N ALA A 602 -8.63 -29.70 3.58
CA ALA A 602 -8.50 -29.09 4.91
C ALA A 602 -7.14 -29.38 5.56
N CYS A 603 -6.48 -30.48 5.16
CA CYS A 603 -5.10 -30.76 5.54
C CYS A 603 -4.12 -29.74 4.99
N HIS A 604 -4.27 -29.33 3.72
CA HIS A 604 -3.41 -28.32 3.08
C HIS A 604 -3.55 -27.01 3.84
N LEU A 605 -4.78 -26.64 4.19
CA LEU A 605 -5.06 -25.41 4.93
C LEU A 605 -4.51 -25.44 6.37
N LEU A 606 -4.65 -26.57 7.08
CA LEU A 606 -4.04 -26.76 8.41
C LEU A 606 -2.52 -26.68 8.36
N TRP A 607 -1.89 -27.29 7.35
CA TRP A 607 -0.45 -27.18 7.13
C TRP A 607 -0.04 -25.73 6.88
N PHE A 608 -0.77 -25.01 6.03
CA PHE A 608 -0.48 -23.62 5.73
C PHE A 608 -0.56 -22.74 7.00
N ALA A 609 -1.56 -22.98 7.85
CA ALA A 609 -1.66 -22.32 9.16
C ALA A 609 -0.41 -22.59 10.02
N LYS A 610 0.06 -23.83 10.11
CA LYS A 610 1.28 -24.20 10.85
C LYS A 610 2.53 -23.55 10.27
N LEU A 611 2.67 -23.54 8.94
CA LEU A 611 3.79 -22.92 8.24
C LEU A 611 3.91 -21.43 8.60
N VAL A 612 2.81 -20.69 8.50
CA VAL A 612 2.76 -19.27 8.87
C VAL A 612 3.01 -19.07 10.36
N ASN A 613 2.40 -19.88 11.22
CA ASN A 613 2.56 -19.78 12.68
C ASN A 613 3.97 -20.16 13.16
N ASN A 614 4.78 -20.81 12.33
CA ASN A 614 6.19 -21.13 12.59
C ASN A 614 7.18 -20.11 11.99
N GLY A 615 6.71 -18.98 11.46
CA GLY A 615 7.55 -17.84 11.09
C GLY A 615 7.63 -17.55 9.59
N ASN A 616 7.01 -18.36 8.73
CA ASN A 616 6.93 -18.07 7.31
C ASN A 616 5.78 -17.09 7.01
N THR A 617 5.95 -15.84 7.43
CA THR A 617 4.87 -14.83 7.48
C THR A 617 4.51 -14.23 6.12
N THR A 618 5.30 -14.46 5.08
CA THR A 618 5.06 -13.97 3.71
C THR A 618 4.48 -15.03 2.77
N ALA A 619 4.26 -16.26 3.26
CA ALA A 619 3.76 -17.36 2.42
C ALA A 619 2.40 -17.03 1.79
N CYS A 620 2.27 -17.32 0.49
CA CYS A 620 1.06 -17.10 -0.30
C CYS A 620 0.39 -18.42 -0.68
N ALA A 621 -0.94 -18.43 -0.74
CA ALA A 621 -1.71 -19.63 -1.05
C ALA A 621 -2.95 -19.36 -1.92
N ARG A 622 -3.37 -20.37 -2.68
CA ARG A 622 -4.59 -20.38 -3.47
C ARG A 622 -5.38 -21.66 -3.23
N LEU A 623 -6.69 -21.57 -3.04
CA LEU A 623 -7.54 -22.77 -2.98
C LEU A 623 -7.78 -23.32 -4.39
N GLU A 624 -7.67 -24.64 -4.55
CA GLU A 624 -7.97 -25.34 -5.81
C GLU A 624 -9.21 -26.23 -5.72
N ALA A 625 -9.66 -26.51 -4.50
CA ALA A 625 -10.89 -27.26 -4.24
C ALA A 625 -11.67 -26.68 -3.05
N ASP A 626 -12.93 -27.06 -2.94
CA ASP A 626 -13.73 -26.79 -1.75
C ASP A 626 -13.16 -27.57 -0.55
N ILE A 627 -13.09 -26.91 0.59
CA ILE A 627 -12.41 -27.35 1.80
C ILE A 627 -13.45 -27.63 2.89
N ASP A 628 -13.59 -28.89 3.31
CA ASP A 628 -14.39 -29.26 4.48
C ASP A 628 -13.51 -29.38 5.74
N MET A 629 -13.70 -28.45 6.68
CA MET A 629 -12.94 -28.37 7.93
C MET A 629 -13.41 -29.36 9.00
N SER A 630 -14.49 -30.14 8.77
CA SER A 630 -15.11 -31.02 9.78
C SER A 630 -14.17 -32.07 10.39
N LYS A 631 -13.07 -32.41 9.71
CA LYS A 631 -12.05 -33.34 10.20
C LYS A 631 -10.87 -32.66 10.91
N VAL A 632 -10.78 -31.34 10.80
CA VAL A 632 -9.71 -30.52 11.38
C VAL A 632 -10.19 -29.77 12.62
N CYS A 633 -11.45 -29.32 12.61
CA CYS A 633 -12.09 -28.67 13.75
C CYS A 633 -13.58 -29.02 13.80
N HIS A 634 -14.09 -29.28 15.01
CA HIS A 634 -15.49 -29.58 15.30
C HIS A 634 -15.76 -29.47 16.81
N ALA A 635 -17.02 -29.26 17.16
CA ALA A 635 -17.47 -29.36 18.55
C ALA A 635 -17.34 -30.81 19.08
N ALA A 636 -17.40 -30.97 20.40
CA ALA A 636 -17.53 -32.29 21.00
C ALA A 636 -18.89 -32.94 20.65
N ASP A 637 -18.89 -34.25 20.42
CA ASP A 637 -20.08 -35.09 20.26
C ASP A 637 -19.97 -36.30 21.19
N GLU A 638 -20.51 -36.16 22.40
CA GLU A 638 -20.49 -37.20 23.43
C GLU A 638 -21.18 -38.49 22.96
N SER A 639 -22.22 -38.37 22.13
CA SER A 639 -22.98 -39.52 21.63
C SER A 639 -22.18 -40.41 20.67
N LYS A 640 -21.14 -39.84 20.05
CA LYS A 640 -20.20 -40.53 19.17
C LYS A 640 -18.80 -40.70 19.79
N GLY A 641 -18.61 -40.26 21.03
CA GLY A 641 -17.31 -40.29 21.71
C GLY A 641 -16.24 -39.40 21.07
N VAL A 642 -16.64 -38.31 20.41
CA VAL A 642 -15.75 -37.40 19.68
C VAL A 642 -15.43 -36.18 20.56
N ALA A 643 -14.16 -35.95 20.86
CA ALA A 643 -13.70 -34.78 21.62
C ALA A 643 -13.75 -33.48 20.79
N GLU A 644 -13.79 -32.32 21.45
CA GLU A 644 -13.73 -31.03 20.75
C GLU A 644 -12.35 -30.79 20.12
N LEU A 645 -12.34 -30.24 18.91
CA LEU A 645 -11.15 -29.72 18.22
C LEU A 645 -11.44 -28.31 17.69
N SER A 646 -10.71 -27.32 18.20
CA SER A 646 -10.88 -25.91 17.81
C SER A 646 -9.80 -25.49 16.81
N TRP A 647 -10.18 -24.72 15.78
CA TRP A 647 -9.24 -24.19 14.80
C TRP A 647 -8.30 -23.15 15.42
N GLU A 648 -7.00 -23.31 15.17
CA GLU A 648 -5.99 -22.30 15.47
C GLU A 648 -5.84 -21.36 14.25
N PRO A 649 -6.09 -20.04 14.40
CA PRO A 649 -6.04 -19.11 13.29
C PRO A 649 -4.71 -19.11 12.54
N ILE A 650 -4.77 -18.88 11.23
CA ILE A 650 -3.59 -18.56 10.42
C ILE A 650 -3.07 -17.21 10.91
N SER A 651 -1.79 -17.18 11.31
CA SER A 651 -1.12 -16.04 11.93
C SER A 651 -1.58 -15.71 13.35
N LYS A 652 -0.59 -15.46 14.20
CA LYS A 652 -0.73 -15.03 15.59
C LYS A 652 -0.01 -13.70 15.77
N SER A 653 -0.27 -12.98 16.86
CA SER A 653 0.35 -11.67 17.11
C SER A 653 1.89 -11.70 17.14
N SER A 654 2.52 -12.84 17.46
CA SER A 654 3.98 -13.00 17.40
C SER A 654 4.53 -13.26 16.01
N ASN A 655 3.71 -13.75 15.08
CA ASN A 655 4.04 -14.03 13.68
C ASN A 655 2.94 -13.45 12.77
N PRO A 656 2.84 -12.11 12.65
CA PRO A 656 1.80 -11.46 11.85
C PRO A 656 2.01 -11.79 10.37
N TRP A 657 0.93 -12.16 9.66
CA TRP A 657 1.02 -12.56 8.26
C TRP A 657 0.93 -11.37 7.30
N HIS A 658 1.64 -11.48 6.16
CA HIS A 658 1.89 -10.40 5.20
C HIS A 658 1.82 -10.82 3.71
N GLY A 659 1.32 -12.02 3.42
CA GLY A 659 1.26 -12.56 2.04
C GLY A 659 -0.07 -12.28 1.32
N SER A 660 -0.35 -13.11 0.31
CA SER A 660 -1.64 -13.16 -0.38
C SER A 660 -2.36 -14.52 -0.21
N PHE A 661 -3.69 -14.47 -0.13
CA PHE A 661 -4.54 -15.67 -0.05
C PHE A 661 -5.70 -15.54 -1.04
N ASP A 662 -5.69 -16.40 -2.07
CA ASP A 662 -6.69 -16.44 -3.12
C ASP A 662 -7.64 -17.63 -2.91
N GLY A 663 -8.87 -17.37 -2.50
CA GLY A 663 -9.88 -18.40 -2.35
C GLY A 663 -10.35 -19.02 -3.65
N ASN A 664 -10.06 -18.41 -4.81
CA ASN A 664 -10.43 -18.90 -6.14
C ASN A 664 -11.92 -19.29 -6.25
N ASN A 665 -12.78 -18.54 -5.56
CA ASN A 665 -14.22 -18.79 -5.40
C ASN A 665 -14.58 -20.17 -4.82
N LYS A 666 -13.65 -20.81 -4.11
CA LYS A 666 -13.87 -22.09 -3.41
C LYS A 666 -14.50 -21.86 -2.04
N THR A 667 -15.15 -22.91 -1.56
CA THR A 667 -15.85 -22.93 -0.29
C THR A 667 -14.96 -23.47 0.83
N ILE A 668 -14.94 -22.81 1.98
CA ILE A 668 -14.48 -23.37 3.26
C ILE A 668 -15.72 -23.65 4.12
N SER A 669 -16.00 -24.93 4.36
CA SER A 669 -17.14 -25.39 5.14
C SER A 669 -16.73 -25.83 6.55
N ASN A 670 -17.65 -25.72 7.51
CA ASN A 670 -17.53 -26.31 8.86
C ASN A 670 -16.36 -25.75 9.70
N LEU A 671 -15.94 -24.50 9.46
CA LEU A 671 -14.93 -23.84 10.30
C LEU A 671 -15.49 -23.66 11.72
N TYR A 672 -14.82 -24.28 12.70
CA TYR A 672 -15.20 -24.25 14.11
C TYR A 672 -14.07 -23.65 14.96
N ILE A 673 -14.38 -22.59 15.71
CA ILE A 673 -13.47 -21.94 16.66
C ILE A 673 -14.18 -21.80 18.00
N ASN A 674 -13.61 -22.39 19.05
CA ASN A 674 -13.95 -22.13 20.44
C ASN A 674 -12.68 -21.73 21.19
N THR A 675 -12.59 -20.47 21.64
CA THR A 675 -11.33 -19.95 22.20
C THR A 675 -11.51 -18.87 23.28
N SER A 676 -10.46 -18.71 24.08
CA SER A 676 -10.26 -17.60 25.03
C SER A 676 -9.07 -16.70 24.67
N ALA A 677 -8.43 -16.95 23.53
CA ALA A 677 -7.39 -16.11 22.99
C ALA A 677 -7.97 -15.02 22.07
N GLN A 678 -7.31 -13.86 22.05
CA GLN A 678 -7.65 -12.77 21.12
C GLN A 678 -7.46 -13.19 19.67
N TYR A 679 -8.11 -12.44 18.76
CA TYR A 679 -7.92 -12.55 17.31
C TYR A 679 -8.48 -13.85 16.72
N SER A 680 -9.79 -14.03 16.85
CA SER A 680 -10.48 -15.22 16.35
C SER A 680 -10.98 -15.01 14.91
N GLY A 681 -10.68 -15.99 14.04
CA GLY A 681 -11.10 -16.04 12.64
C GLY A 681 -10.33 -17.12 11.89
N LEU A 682 -10.57 -17.27 10.57
CA LEU A 682 -9.68 -18.09 9.74
C LEU A 682 -8.24 -17.58 9.87
N PHE A 683 -8.07 -16.26 9.81
CA PHE A 683 -6.84 -15.54 10.15
C PHE A 683 -6.96 -14.87 11.53
N GLY A 684 -5.87 -14.85 12.28
CA GLY A 684 -5.81 -14.16 13.56
C GLY A 684 -5.46 -12.69 13.38
N TYR A 685 -4.18 -12.43 13.11
CA TYR A 685 -3.60 -11.09 13.22
C TYR A 685 -2.78 -10.71 11.98
N ILE A 686 -3.37 -9.87 11.13
CA ILE A 686 -2.73 -9.31 9.94
C ILE A 686 -2.34 -7.88 10.27
N LEU A 687 -1.05 -7.62 10.45
CA LEU A 687 -0.53 -6.28 10.72
C LEU A 687 0.76 -6.04 9.97
N ASN A 688 0.70 -5.17 8.97
CA ASN A 688 1.89 -4.69 8.27
C ASN A 688 1.71 -3.23 7.85
N ASP A 689 2.59 -2.33 8.29
CA ASP A 689 2.50 -0.90 7.90
C ASP A 689 3.10 -0.61 6.51
N TYR A 690 3.58 -1.63 5.83
CA TYR A 690 4.56 -1.53 4.77
C TYR A 690 4.20 -2.28 3.50
N VAL A 691 3.80 -3.54 3.65
CA VAL A 691 3.34 -4.41 2.58
C VAL A 691 1.83 -4.49 2.66
N ARG A 692 1.17 -4.23 1.54
CA ARG A 692 -0.27 -4.32 1.44
C ARG A 692 -0.66 -5.76 1.19
N CYS A 693 -1.35 -6.38 2.14
CA CYS A 693 -1.75 -7.79 2.07
C CYS A 693 -3.02 -7.94 1.21
N SER A 694 -3.27 -9.12 0.64
CA SER A 694 -4.47 -9.39 -0.15
C SER A 694 -5.16 -10.69 0.26
N ILE A 695 -6.46 -10.64 0.55
CA ILE A 695 -7.29 -11.83 0.73
C ILE A 695 -8.52 -11.70 -0.14
N LYS A 696 -8.80 -12.69 -0.99
CA LYS A 696 -9.94 -12.59 -1.90
C LYS A 696 -10.67 -13.90 -2.16
N ASP A 697 -11.92 -13.79 -2.63
CA ASP A 697 -12.68 -14.83 -3.32
C ASP A 697 -12.91 -16.12 -2.50
N ILE A 698 -13.27 -16.00 -1.21
CA ILE A 698 -13.56 -17.13 -0.32
C ILE A 698 -15.05 -17.19 0.02
N ILE A 699 -15.65 -18.37 -0.11
CA ILE A 699 -17.01 -18.64 0.34
C ILE A 699 -16.96 -19.45 1.64
N PHE A 700 -17.66 -19.02 2.69
CA PHE A 700 -17.75 -19.72 3.96
C PHE A 700 -19.13 -20.33 4.17
N TYR A 701 -19.18 -21.59 4.60
CA TYR A 701 -20.41 -22.30 4.93
C TYR A 701 -20.31 -22.98 6.31
N ASN A 702 -21.40 -22.96 7.06
CA ASN A 702 -21.51 -23.56 8.39
C ASN A 702 -20.36 -23.17 9.35
N VAL A 703 -20.11 -21.87 9.49
CA VAL A 703 -19.06 -21.36 10.39
C VAL A 703 -19.60 -21.24 11.82
N ASN A 704 -18.85 -21.69 12.82
CA ASN A 704 -19.23 -21.49 14.22
C ASN A 704 -18.03 -20.97 15.02
N ILE A 705 -18.09 -19.69 15.39
CA ILE A 705 -17.04 -19.03 16.17
C ILE A 705 -17.61 -18.63 17.53
N THR A 706 -17.00 -19.09 18.60
CA THR A 706 -17.24 -18.67 19.97
C THR A 706 -15.93 -18.20 20.58
N SER A 707 -15.85 -16.91 20.93
CA SER A 707 -14.66 -16.29 21.51
C SER A 707 -15.01 -15.48 22.75
N THR A 708 -14.31 -15.80 23.85
CA THR A 708 -14.42 -15.05 25.11
C THR A 708 -13.43 -13.88 25.21
N ALA A 709 -12.63 -13.66 24.16
CA ALA A 709 -11.67 -12.57 24.06
C ALA A 709 -12.06 -11.55 22.97
N ASP A 710 -11.27 -10.48 22.86
CA ASP A 710 -11.50 -9.39 21.92
C ASP A 710 -11.06 -9.76 20.50
N TYR A 711 -11.64 -9.07 19.51
CA TYR A 711 -11.38 -9.16 18.08
C TYR A 711 -11.85 -10.49 17.49
N SER A 712 -13.00 -10.48 16.82
CA SER A 712 -13.53 -11.68 16.17
C SER A 712 -14.19 -11.36 14.84
N GLY A 713 -13.82 -12.11 13.81
CA GLY A 713 -14.47 -12.09 12.51
C GLY A 713 -14.31 -13.43 11.81
N VAL A 714 -15.22 -13.79 10.91
CA VAL A 714 -15.12 -15.09 10.20
C VAL A 714 -13.83 -15.19 9.40
N LEU A 715 -13.50 -14.11 8.67
CA LEU A 715 -12.25 -14.06 7.95
C LEU A 715 -11.09 -13.79 8.88
N ALA A 716 -11.16 -12.69 9.66
CA ALA A 716 -10.04 -12.24 10.46
C ALA A 716 -10.45 -11.54 11.76
N GLY A 717 -9.66 -11.75 12.82
CA GLY A 717 -9.79 -11.01 14.07
C GLY A 717 -9.38 -9.54 13.92
N ASN A 718 -8.14 -9.28 13.50
CA ASN A 718 -7.61 -7.94 13.27
C ASN A 718 -6.85 -7.85 11.95
N VAL A 719 -7.13 -6.81 11.16
CA VAL A 719 -6.47 -6.53 9.88
C VAL A 719 -6.00 -5.08 9.79
N LYS A 720 -4.85 -4.87 9.16
CA LYS A 720 -4.28 -3.56 8.87
C LYS A 720 -3.59 -3.55 7.52
N ASN A 721 -3.82 -2.49 6.72
CA ASN A 721 -3.22 -2.30 5.39
C ASN A 721 -3.46 -3.52 4.47
N THR A 722 -4.73 -3.91 4.32
CA THR A 722 -5.12 -5.11 3.58
C THR A 722 -6.20 -4.77 2.56
N ASP A 723 -6.14 -5.40 1.38
CA ASP A 723 -7.24 -5.45 0.43
C ASP A 723 -7.99 -6.78 0.64
N ILE A 724 -9.25 -6.68 1.04
CA ILE A 724 -10.16 -7.81 1.26
C ILE A 724 -11.26 -7.73 0.22
N SER A 725 -11.44 -8.78 -0.58
CA SER A 725 -12.48 -8.78 -1.61
C SER A 725 -13.22 -10.11 -1.78
N GLY A 726 -14.47 -10.08 -2.24
CA GLY A 726 -15.17 -11.32 -2.65
C GLY A 726 -15.41 -12.33 -1.52
N ILE A 727 -15.48 -11.89 -0.26
CA ILE A 727 -15.69 -12.79 0.89
C ILE A 727 -17.17 -12.96 1.16
N THR A 728 -17.68 -14.19 1.09
CA THR A 728 -19.11 -14.48 1.32
C THR A 728 -19.30 -15.45 2.47
N VAL A 729 -20.01 -15.06 3.53
CA VAL A 729 -20.35 -15.93 4.67
C VAL A 729 -21.83 -16.31 4.60
N ASN A 730 -22.12 -17.54 4.20
CA ASN A 730 -23.48 -17.98 3.87
C ASN A 730 -24.28 -18.54 5.04
N SER A 731 -23.65 -19.28 5.96
CA SER A 731 -24.34 -19.94 7.07
C SER A 731 -23.40 -20.15 8.27
N GLY A 732 -23.97 -20.20 9.48
CA GLY A 732 -23.19 -20.23 10.71
C GLY A 732 -23.62 -19.23 11.78
N SER A 733 -22.75 -18.96 12.75
CA SER A 733 -22.91 -17.92 13.77
C SER A 733 -21.55 -17.48 14.35
N ILE A 734 -21.49 -16.24 14.83
CA ILE A 734 -20.34 -15.71 15.59
C ILE A 734 -20.81 -15.18 16.95
N ASN A 735 -20.20 -15.68 18.01
CA ASN A 735 -20.41 -15.28 19.41
C ASN A 735 -19.08 -14.74 19.96
N GLY A 736 -18.84 -13.44 19.82
CA GLY A 736 -17.62 -12.77 20.28
C GLY A 736 -17.85 -11.87 21.50
N THR A 737 -16.79 -11.14 21.89
CA THR A 737 -16.83 -10.25 23.06
C THR A 737 -16.81 -8.77 22.68
N THR A 738 -15.66 -8.24 22.27
CA THR A 738 -15.46 -6.85 21.82
C THR A 738 -14.92 -6.86 20.40
N ASP A 739 -15.26 -5.85 19.59
CA ASP A 739 -14.78 -5.69 18.21
C ASP A 739 -15.11 -6.94 17.37
N VAL A 740 -16.42 -7.17 17.19
CA VAL A 740 -16.94 -8.35 16.49
C VAL A 740 -17.56 -7.93 15.18
N GLY A 741 -17.04 -8.46 14.07
CA GLY A 741 -17.58 -8.25 12.73
C GLY A 741 -17.97 -9.56 12.06
N GLY A 742 -18.94 -9.53 11.14
CA GLY A 742 -19.28 -10.74 10.37
C GLY A 742 -18.13 -11.21 9.48
N ILE A 743 -17.31 -10.26 9.00
CA ILE A 743 -16.12 -10.55 8.19
C ILE A 743 -14.85 -10.29 9.00
N VAL A 744 -14.73 -9.09 9.59
CA VAL A 744 -13.51 -8.62 10.27
C VAL A 744 -13.84 -8.04 11.63
N GLY A 745 -13.15 -8.47 12.69
CA GLY A 745 -13.32 -7.86 14.01
C GLY A 745 -12.90 -6.38 14.04
N ARG A 746 -11.64 -6.11 13.70
CA ARG A 746 -11.04 -4.77 13.64
C ARG A 746 -10.30 -4.51 12.32
N ALA A 747 -10.55 -3.36 11.69
CA ALA A 747 -9.91 -2.94 10.45
C ALA A 747 -9.23 -1.55 10.55
N ASN A 748 -8.09 -1.36 9.89
CA ASN A 748 -7.36 -0.09 9.83
C ASN A 748 -6.59 0.05 8.50
N LYS A 749 -6.73 1.17 7.77
CA LYS A 749 -6.14 1.37 6.43
C LYS A 749 -6.49 0.25 5.43
N THR A 750 -7.67 -0.34 5.58
CA THR A 750 -8.11 -1.55 4.86
C THR A 750 -9.18 -1.19 3.84
N ASN A 751 -9.12 -1.80 2.66
CA ASN A 751 -10.21 -1.75 1.69
C ASN A 751 -10.97 -3.07 1.76
N ILE A 752 -12.28 -3.03 2.03
CA ILE A 752 -13.15 -4.20 2.04
C ILE A 752 -14.16 -4.02 0.91
N THR A 753 -14.15 -4.93 -0.07
CA THR A 753 -14.97 -4.80 -1.27
C THR A 753 -15.72 -6.08 -1.61
N ASN A 754 -16.95 -5.97 -2.11
CA ASN A 754 -17.72 -7.13 -2.59
C ASN A 754 -17.87 -8.25 -1.53
N CYS A 755 -18.04 -7.89 -0.25
CA CYS A 755 -18.13 -8.86 0.86
C CYS A 755 -19.55 -8.96 1.42
N VAL A 756 -19.95 -10.18 1.81
CA VAL A 756 -21.30 -10.49 2.25
C VAL A 756 -21.29 -11.28 3.56
N ASN A 757 -22.06 -10.82 4.55
CA ASN A 757 -22.38 -11.57 5.76
C ASN A 757 -23.88 -11.95 5.78
N ARG A 758 -24.21 -13.24 5.92
CA ARG A 758 -25.59 -13.73 6.10
C ARG A 758 -25.86 -14.30 7.49
N ILE A 759 -24.84 -14.44 8.33
CA ILE A 759 -24.97 -15.11 9.63
C ILE A 759 -25.28 -14.12 10.75
N PRO A 760 -26.01 -14.55 11.79
CA PRO A 760 -26.21 -13.73 12.99
C PRO A 760 -24.90 -13.51 13.75
N ILE A 761 -24.76 -12.31 14.32
CA ILE A 761 -23.60 -11.86 15.09
C ILE A 761 -24.03 -11.51 16.50
N VAL A 762 -23.35 -12.09 17.49
CA VAL A 762 -23.58 -11.80 18.91
C VAL A 762 -22.29 -11.37 19.57
N GLY A 763 -22.28 -10.16 20.13
CA GLY A 763 -21.24 -9.62 20.99
C GLY A 763 -21.67 -9.55 22.45
N SER A 764 -20.80 -9.92 23.38
CA SER A 764 -21.05 -9.78 24.81
C SER A 764 -20.65 -8.40 25.39
N LYS A 765 -19.98 -7.54 24.61
CA LYS A 765 -19.58 -6.17 25.00
C LYS A 765 -19.82 -5.14 23.88
N LYS A 766 -18.79 -4.44 23.42
CA LYS A 766 -18.88 -3.24 22.58
C LYS A 766 -18.36 -3.45 21.16
N ASN A 767 -18.77 -2.58 20.23
CA ASN A 767 -18.30 -2.48 18.85
C ASN A 767 -18.66 -3.71 18.00
N ILE A 768 -19.94 -3.88 17.71
CA ILE A 768 -20.45 -5.04 16.97
C ILE A 768 -21.01 -4.57 15.63
N GLY A 769 -20.50 -5.12 14.53
CA GLY A 769 -20.89 -4.73 13.18
C GLY A 769 -21.20 -5.91 12.28
N GLY A 770 -22.13 -5.75 11.33
CA GLY A 770 -22.42 -6.77 10.32
C GLY A 770 -21.22 -7.14 9.44
N ILE A 771 -20.39 -6.17 9.09
CA ILE A 771 -19.16 -6.38 8.31
C ILE A 771 -17.93 -6.21 9.19
N ILE A 772 -17.84 -5.07 9.91
CA ILE A 772 -16.68 -4.70 10.74
C ILE A 772 -17.12 -4.29 12.14
N GLY A 773 -16.50 -4.85 13.19
CA GLY A 773 -16.76 -4.41 14.56
C GLY A 773 -16.24 -2.99 14.84
N TYR A 774 -14.93 -2.80 14.68
CA TYR A 774 -14.24 -1.52 14.89
C TYR A 774 -13.44 -1.09 13.66
N VAL A 775 -13.55 0.20 13.32
CA VAL A 775 -12.77 0.83 12.26
C VAL A 775 -11.85 1.90 12.83
N GLY A 776 -10.56 1.77 12.50
CA GLY A 776 -9.54 2.79 12.74
C GLY A 776 -9.52 3.86 11.65
N GLU A 777 -8.33 4.22 11.18
CA GLU A 777 -8.13 5.29 10.20
C GLU A 777 -8.25 4.78 8.75
N ASN A 778 -8.67 5.65 7.83
CA ASN A 778 -8.58 5.48 6.38
C ASN A 778 -9.07 4.12 5.84
N THR A 779 -10.20 3.62 6.36
CA THR A 779 -10.79 2.35 5.90
C THR A 779 -11.90 2.63 4.87
N SER A 780 -12.02 1.78 3.86
CA SER A 780 -13.12 1.86 2.89
C SER A 780 -13.92 0.56 2.85
N VAL A 781 -15.25 0.68 2.72
CA VAL A 781 -16.16 -0.45 2.55
C VAL A 781 -17.02 -0.17 1.33
N THR A 782 -16.87 -0.99 0.28
CA THR A 782 -17.53 -0.80 -1.01
C THR A 782 -18.27 -2.04 -1.46
N ASN A 783 -19.53 -1.92 -1.88
CA ASN A 783 -20.31 -3.05 -2.39
C ASN A 783 -20.40 -4.21 -1.39
N CYS A 784 -20.65 -3.91 -0.10
CA CYS A 784 -20.75 -4.94 0.94
C CYS A 784 -22.17 -5.04 1.51
N ALA A 785 -22.55 -6.24 1.94
CA ALA A 785 -23.91 -6.52 2.43
C ALA A 785 -23.92 -7.28 3.76
N ASN A 786 -24.75 -6.83 4.71
CA ASN A 786 -25.09 -7.62 5.90
C ASN A 786 -26.58 -7.99 5.91
N TYR A 787 -26.87 -9.29 5.89
CA TYR A 787 -28.24 -9.81 6.00
C TYR A 787 -28.56 -10.39 7.39
N GLY A 788 -27.53 -10.67 8.19
CA GLY A 788 -27.69 -11.28 9.50
C GLY A 788 -28.05 -10.28 10.59
N ASP A 789 -28.79 -10.74 11.60
CA ASP A 789 -29.09 -9.95 12.80
C ASP A 789 -27.82 -9.67 13.61
N VAL A 790 -27.71 -8.45 14.16
CA VAL A 790 -26.55 -8.00 14.94
C VAL A 790 -26.97 -7.70 16.37
N LYS A 791 -26.39 -8.41 17.34
CA LYS A 791 -26.72 -8.29 18.77
C LYS A 791 -25.49 -7.95 19.60
N GLY A 792 -25.58 -6.95 20.49
CA GLY A 792 -24.45 -6.52 21.33
C GLY A 792 -24.86 -5.82 22.63
N TYR A 793 -23.92 -5.15 23.32
CA TYR A 793 -24.22 -4.24 24.43
C TYR A 793 -24.04 -2.76 24.07
N TYR A 794 -22.91 -2.36 23.46
CA TYR A 794 -22.64 -0.95 23.11
C TYR A 794 -22.11 -0.83 21.67
N TYR A 795 -22.44 0.27 20.98
CA TYR A 795 -21.91 0.59 19.65
C TYR A 795 -22.18 -0.51 18.63
N ILE A 796 -23.45 -0.63 18.23
CA ILE A 796 -23.91 -1.73 17.37
C ILE A 796 -24.43 -1.15 16.06
N GLY A 797 -23.86 -1.62 14.94
CA GLY A 797 -24.25 -1.21 13.60
C GLY A 797 -24.54 -2.40 12.70
N GLY A 798 -25.52 -2.29 11.80
CA GLY A 798 -25.74 -3.34 10.81
C GLY A 798 -24.60 -3.48 9.80
N ILE A 799 -23.77 -2.44 9.60
CA ILE A 799 -22.54 -2.51 8.79
C ILE A 799 -21.30 -2.40 9.68
N VAL A 800 -21.19 -1.33 10.47
CA VAL A 800 -20.02 -1.05 11.31
C VAL A 800 -20.41 -0.68 12.74
N GLY A 801 -19.78 -1.28 13.74
CA GLY A 801 -20.03 -0.95 15.16
C GLY A 801 -19.51 0.43 15.56
N TYR A 802 -18.20 0.65 15.46
CA TYR A 802 -17.52 1.88 15.88
C TYR A 802 -16.62 2.44 14.76
N ILE A 803 -16.72 3.74 14.51
CA ILE A 803 -16.05 4.42 13.39
C ILE A 803 -15.12 5.51 13.92
N VAL A 804 -13.81 5.41 13.59
CA VAL A 804 -12.90 6.56 13.61
C VAL A 804 -12.95 7.28 12.26
N ASP A 805 -12.39 6.71 11.18
CA ASP A 805 -12.48 7.26 9.83
C ASP A 805 -12.81 6.17 8.80
N ILE A 806 -14.00 6.26 8.20
CA ILE A 806 -14.46 5.34 7.16
C ILE A 806 -15.09 6.04 5.97
N THR A 807 -14.88 5.45 4.79
CA THR A 807 -15.68 5.72 3.59
C THR A 807 -16.59 4.53 3.29
N LEU A 808 -17.90 4.77 3.25
CA LEU A 808 -18.91 3.80 2.83
C LEU A 808 -19.38 4.13 1.41
N ASN A 809 -19.42 3.11 0.55
CA ASN A 809 -19.83 3.25 -0.84
C ASN A 809 -20.71 2.06 -1.27
N ASN A 810 -21.97 2.30 -1.58
CA ASN A 810 -22.90 1.28 -2.10
C ASN A 810 -22.97 0.05 -1.18
N VAL A 811 -23.41 0.23 0.07
CA VAL A 811 -23.51 -0.85 1.07
C VAL A 811 -24.97 -1.11 1.46
N PHE A 812 -25.29 -2.36 1.83
CA PHE A 812 -26.65 -2.79 2.17
C PHE A 812 -26.72 -3.51 3.53
N THR A 813 -27.77 -3.24 4.30
CA THR A 813 -28.05 -3.95 5.56
C THR A 813 -29.53 -4.27 5.73
N SER A 814 -29.89 -5.51 6.08
CA SER A 814 -31.28 -5.94 6.30
C SER A 814 -31.59 -6.54 7.67
N GLY A 815 -30.56 -6.90 8.45
CA GLY A 815 -30.74 -7.55 9.74
C GLY A 815 -31.22 -6.62 10.85
N ASN A 816 -31.92 -7.18 11.84
CA ASN A 816 -32.31 -6.45 13.04
C ASN A 816 -31.09 -6.13 13.91
N VAL A 817 -31.17 -5.03 14.66
CA VAL A 817 -30.14 -4.63 15.62
C VAL A 817 -30.68 -4.75 17.04
N THR A 818 -30.05 -5.59 17.88
CA THR A 818 -30.47 -5.78 19.27
C THR A 818 -29.36 -5.38 20.24
N CYS A 819 -29.66 -4.45 21.13
CA CYS A 819 -28.74 -3.89 22.08
C CYS A 819 -29.16 -4.24 23.51
N ARG A 820 -28.31 -4.90 24.29
CA ARG A 820 -28.65 -5.48 25.60
C ARG A 820 -28.50 -4.49 26.76
N LEU A 821 -28.74 -3.21 26.50
CA LEU A 821 -28.75 -2.12 27.47
C LEU A 821 -29.89 -1.15 27.13
N THR A 822 -30.20 -0.25 28.07
CA THR A 822 -31.29 0.74 27.92
C THR A 822 -30.85 2.05 27.26
N ASP A 823 -29.55 2.35 27.20
CA ASP A 823 -28.99 3.48 26.44
C ASP A 823 -27.75 3.07 25.60
N PRO A 824 -27.89 2.09 24.69
CA PRO A 824 -26.80 1.67 23.83
C PRO A 824 -26.83 2.47 22.53
N ASN A 825 -25.74 3.15 22.20
CA ASN A 825 -25.63 3.82 20.91
C ASN A 825 -25.67 2.75 19.78
N CYS A 826 -26.78 2.70 19.04
CA CYS A 826 -27.05 1.66 18.05
C CYS A 826 -27.67 2.25 16.78
N GLY A 827 -27.29 1.80 15.60
CA GLY A 827 -27.93 2.22 14.35
C GLY A 827 -28.05 1.06 13.37
N LEU A 828 -29.02 1.13 12.45
CA LEU A 828 -29.17 0.10 11.42
C LEU A 828 -27.96 0.01 10.49
N VAL A 829 -27.21 1.09 10.32
CA VAL A 829 -25.98 1.14 9.50
C VAL A 829 -24.75 1.19 10.40
N ALA A 830 -24.69 2.19 11.28
CA ALA A 830 -23.51 2.46 12.10
C ALA A 830 -23.88 2.67 13.58
N GLY A 831 -23.09 2.09 14.49
CA GLY A 831 -23.34 2.21 15.93
C GLY A 831 -22.87 3.54 16.53
N TYR A 832 -21.62 3.93 16.27
CA TYR A 832 -21.04 5.17 16.79
C TYR A 832 -20.01 5.80 15.86
N VAL A 833 -20.09 7.12 15.68
CA VAL A 833 -19.13 7.90 14.87
C VAL A 833 -18.26 8.79 15.76
N TYR A 834 -16.97 8.50 15.82
CA TYR A 834 -16.01 9.23 16.63
C TYR A 834 -15.42 10.44 15.89
N GLU A 835 -14.95 10.26 14.65
CA GLU A 835 -14.30 11.35 13.89
C GLU A 835 -14.96 11.62 12.55
N LYS A 836 -15.02 10.64 11.65
CA LYS A 836 -15.42 10.87 10.26
C LYS A 836 -16.13 9.67 9.64
N LEU A 837 -17.29 9.95 9.05
CA LEU A 837 -18.02 9.04 8.17
C LEU A 837 -18.27 9.74 6.83
N THR A 838 -17.71 9.18 5.76
CA THR A 838 -17.90 9.67 4.38
C THR A 838 -18.78 8.71 3.61
N ILE A 839 -19.87 9.22 3.03
CA ILE A 839 -20.77 8.44 2.18
C ILE A 839 -20.57 8.92 0.74
N GLN A 840 -19.89 8.12 -0.08
CA GLN A 840 -19.59 8.47 -1.48
C GLN A 840 -20.66 7.99 -2.47
N GLY A 841 -21.26 6.83 -2.21
CA GLY A 841 -22.36 6.27 -3.00
C GLY A 841 -23.65 6.23 -2.19
N HIS A 842 -24.40 5.13 -2.32
CA HIS A 842 -25.64 4.92 -1.56
C HIS A 842 -25.46 3.96 -0.37
N ILE A 843 -26.21 4.21 0.69
CA ILE A 843 -26.37 3.25 1.79
C ILE A 843 -27.83 2.84 1.81
N LEU A 844 -28.09 1.56 1.63
CA LEU A 844 -29.45 1.04 1.63
C LEU A 844 -29.68 0.23 2.92
N TYR A 845 -30.82 0.43 3.56
CA TYR A 845 -31.23 -0.38 4.71
C TYR A 845 -32.68 -0.87 4.58
N ASN A 846 -32.98 -2.03 5.16
CA ASN A 846 -34.35 -2.48 5.30
C ASN A 846 -35.07 -1.62 6.34
N SER A 847 -36.06 -0.83 5.91
CA SER A 847 -36.83 0.02 6.81
C SER A 847 -37.76 -0.75 7.74
N ASP A 848 -38.03 -2.02 7.44
CA ASP A 848 -38.80 -2.91 8.31
C ASP A 848 -37.92 -3.58 9.37
N ALA A 849 -36.59 -3.45 9.27
CA ALA A 849 -35.67 -3.95 10.29
C ALA A 849 -35.82 -3.13 11.58
N LYS A 850 -35.77 -3.83 12.70
CA LYS A 850 -36.07 -3.29 14.02
C LYS A 850 -34.80 -3.07 14.84
N ILE A 851 -34.85 -2.04 15.67
CA ILE A 851 -33.88 -1.85 16.76
C ILE A 851 -34.55 -2.28 18.07
N PHE A 852 -33.88 -3.10 18.86
CA PHE A 852 -34.36 -3.53 20.17
C PHE A 852 -33.40 -3.11 21.27
N TYR A 853 -33.91 -2.55 22.37
CA TYR A 853 -33.19 -2.40 23.64
C TYR A 853 -33.68 -3.49 24.59
N TYR A 854 -32.80 -4.42 24.95
CA TYR A 854 -33.13 -5.74 25.50
C TYR A 854 -34.14 -6.49 24.62
N SER A 855 -35.42 -6.35 24.92
CA SER A 855 -36.55 -6.94 24.21
C SER A 855 -37.58 -5.90 23.75
N ALA A 856 -37.37 -4.62 24.08
CA ALA A 856 -38.27 -3.53 23.71
C ALA A 856 -37.86 -2.92 22.36
N GLU A 857 -38.76 -2.97 21.40
CA GLU A 857 -38.59 -2.29 20.10
C GLU A 857 -38.45 -0.78 20.28
N GLN A 858 -37.53 -0.18 19.51
CA GLN A 858 -37.18 1.23 19.54
C GLN A 858 -37.49 1.90 18.21
N THR A 859 -37.52 3.23 18.23
CA THR A 859 -37.54 3.99 16.99
C THR A 859 -36.26 3.72 16.20
N VAL A 860 -36.41 3.43 14.92
CA VAL A 860 -35.29 3.17 14.02
C VAL A 860 -34.45 4.43 13.86
N GLN A 861 -33.14 4.30 14.07
CA GLN A 861 -32.13 5.29 13.69
C GLN A 861 -31.08 4.62 12.79
N THR A 862 -30.68 5.31 11.71
CA THR A 862 -29.76 4.76 10.71
C THR A 862 -28.31 4.77 11.22
N ILE A 863 -27.93 5.89 11.82
CA ILE A 863 -26.66 6.09 12.51
C ILE A 863 -27.01 6.29 13.99
N GLY A 864 -26.31 5.59 14.87
CA GLY A 864 -26.38 5.83 16.30
C GLY A 864 -25.77 7.18 16.68
N ASN A 865 -25.11 7.24 17.82
CA ASN A 865 -24.61 8.51 18.34
C ASN A 865 -23.27 8.91 17.69
N LYS A 866 -22.94 10.20 17.77
CA LYS A 866 -21.68 10.75 17.25
C LYS A 866 -21.00 11.66 18.27
N LYS A 867 -19.68 11.80 18.18
CA LYS A 867 -18.98 12.87 18.91
C LYS A 867 -19.39 14.25 18.39
N SER A 868 -19.27 15.25 19.25
CA SER A 868 -19.63 16.64 18.93
C SER A 868 -18.82 17.22 17.77
N TYR A 869 -17.58 16.77 17.58
CA TYR A 869 -16.70 17.17 16.48
C TYR A 869 -16.73 16.19 15.30
N ALA A 870 -17.53 15.13 15.36
CA ALA A 870 -17.58 14.14 14.28
C ALA A 870 -18.21 14.74 13.03
N THR A 871 -17.61 14.45 11.88
CA THR A 871 -18.09 14.87 10.56
C THR A 871 -18.77 13.72 9.85
N ILE A 872 -19.98 13.95 9.35
CA ILE A 872 -20.70 13.01 8.51
C ILE A 872 -21.02 13.73 7.21
N THR A 873 -20.62 13.14 6.09
CA THR A 873 -20.82 13.71 4.76
C THR A 873 -21.62 12.73 3.89
N GLY A 874 -22.55 13.25 3.10
CA GLY A 874 -23.41 12.44 2.22
C GLY A 874 -24.59 11.74 2.91
N GLU A 875 -25.05 12.21 4.08
CA GLU A 875 -26.20 11.63 4.80
C GLU A 875 -27.47 11.52 3.95
N SER A 876 -27.66 12.41 2.97
CA SER A 876 -28.78 12.37 2.01
C SER A 876 -28.81 11.10 1.14
N ASN A 877 -27.71 10.35 1.07
CA ASN A 877 -27.62 9.15 0.26
C ASN A 877 -27.97 7.87 1.03
N ILE A 878 -28.42 7.99 2.29
CA ILE A 878 -28.96 6.88 3.07
C ILE A 878 -30.44 6.71 2.74
N VAL A 879 -30.80 5.55 2.22
CA VAL A 879 -32.15 5.24 1.73
C VAL A 879 -32.69 4.02 2.48
N GLY A 880 -33.90 4.15 3.03
CA GLY A 880 -34.64 3.05 3.62
C GLY A 880 -35.68 2.54 2.63
N LEU A 881 -35.68 1.23 2.36
CA LEU A 881 -36.74 0.56 1.60
C LEU A 881 -37.40 -0.50 2.46
N ASN A 882 -38.72 -0.60 2.38
CA ASN A 882 -39.45 -1.69 3.03
C ASN A 882 -39.22 -3.00 2.28
N SER A 883 -39.62 -4.11 2.89
CA SER A 883 -39.39 -5.46 2.38
C SER A 883 -40.06 -5.70 1.02
N GLU A 884 -41.16 -5.01 0.72
CA GLU A 884 -41.83 -5.12 -0.58
C GLU A 884 -41.05 -4.40 -1.67
N ASN A 885 -40.59 -3.17 -1.41
CA ASN A 885 -39.77 -2.41 -2.36
C ASN A 885 -38.41 -3.08 -2.57
N LEU A 886 -37.83 -3.71 -1.54
CA LEU A 886 -36.58 -4.45 -1.65
C LEU A 886 -36.66 -5.64 -2.60
N LYS A 887 -37.84 -6.24 -2.82
CA LYS A 887 -38.06 -7.34 -3.80
C LYS A 887 -38.17 -6.87 -5.25
N THR A 888 -38.34 -5.56 -5.48
CA THR A 888 -38.71 -5.04 -6.81
C THR A 888 -37.53 -4.87 -7.76
N GLY A 889 -36.29 -4.91 -7.28
CA GLY A 889 -35.11 -4.49 -8.03
C GLY A 889 -34.66 -3.06 -7.75
N GLU A 890 -35.52 -2.23 -7.14
CA GLU A 890 -35.21 -0.83 -6.81
C GLU A 890 -33.92 -0.70 -6.00
N GLY A 891 -33.74 -1.53 -4.97
CA GLY A 891 -32.57 -1.48 -4.12
C GLY A 891 -31.25 -1.75 -4.87
N ALA A 892 -31.23 -2.76 -5.74
CA ALA A 892 -30.06 -3.09 -6.56
C ALA A 892 -29.73 -1.96 -7.56
N TRP A 893 -30.77 -1.35 -8.14
CA TRP A 893 -30.61 -0.20 -9.04
C TRP A 893 -30.05 1.02 -8.31
N ILE A 894 -30.55 1.35 -7.11
CA ILE A 894 -30.03 2.46 -6.27
C ILE A 894 -28.57 2.20 -5.89
N LEU A 895 -28.24 1.00 -5.42
CA LEU A 895 -26.87 0.65 -5.01
C LEU A 895 -25.87 0.68 -6.17
N ASN A 896 -26.33 0.58 -7.42
CA ASN A 896 -25.51 0.82 -8.60
C ASN A 896 -25.47 2.31 -9.02
N GLY A 897 -25.82 3.25 -8.14
CA GLY A 897 -25.86 4.68 -8.48
C GLY A 897 -26.91 5.00 -9.52
N GLN A 898 -28.06 4.33 -9.46
CA GLN A 898 -29.16 4.47 -10.42
C GLN A 898 -28.80 4.02 -11.85
N GLN A 899 -27.81 3.14 -11.97
CA GLN A 899 -27.40 2.52 -13.22
C GLN A 899 -27.91 1.08 -13.34
N SER A 900 -28.13 0.63 -14.57
CA SER A 900 -28.53 -0.77 -14.85
C SER A 900 -27.35 -1.75 -14.87
N THR A 901 -26.15 -1.29 -14.56
CA THR A 901 -24.90 -2.07 -14.52
C THR A 901 -24.12 -1.69 -13.27
N GLY A 902 -23.33 -2.62 -12.72
CA GLY A 902 -22.55 -2.41 -11.49
C GLY A 902 -22.39 -3.73 -10.71
N ALA A 903 -21.90 -3.69 -9.48
CA ALA A 903 -21.67 -4.90 -8.69
C ALA A 903 -22.98 -5.55 -8.21
N TRP A 904 -24.00 -4.74 -7.96
CA TRP A 904 -25.28 -5.20 -7.43
C TRP A 904 -26.20 -5.74 -8.52
N GLY A 905 -26.97 -6.75 -8.17
CA GLY A 905 -28.01 -7.39 -8.97
C GLY A 905 -29.12 -7.90 -8.06
N GLN A 906 -30.18 -8.44 -8.66
CA GLN A 906 -31.29 -9.06 -7.95
C GLN A 906 -32.12 -9.87 -8.93
N GLN A 907 -32.27 -11.18 -8.73
CA GLN A 907 -33.20 -11.99 -9.49
C GLN A 907 -34.64 -11.72 -9.00
N LEU A 908 -35.38 -10.94 -9.78
CA LEU A 908 -36.74 -10.51 -9.49
C LEU A 908 -37.67 -11.71 -9.29
N GLY A 909 -38.43 -11.68 -8.19
CA GLY A 909 -39.34 -12.74 -7.77
C GLY A 909 -38.66 -14.00 -7.22
N THR A 910 -37.34 -14.01 -7.06
CA THR A 910 -36.58 -15.06 -6.37
C THR A 910 -35.87 -14.48 -5.15
N ASP A 911 -35.17 -13.37 -5.34
CA ASP A 911 -34.38 -12.73 -4.27
C ASP A 911 -35.21 -11.69 -3.52
N ASP A 912 -35.24 -11.80 -2.19
CA ASP A 912 -35.94 -10.84 -1.33
C ASP A 912 -35.20 -9.49 -1.19
N TYR A 913 -33.91 -9.46 -1.51
CA TYR A 913 -33.03 -8.33 -1.30
C TYR A 913 -32.02 -8.16 -2.45
N PRO A 914 -31.45 -6.95 -2.65
CA PRO A 914 -30.32 -6.74 -3.55
C PRO A 914 -29.14 -7.63 -3.16
N MET A 915 -28.50 -8.29 -4.12
CA MET A 915 -27.33 -9.14 -3.90
C MET A 915 -26.18 -8.74 -4.81
N LEU A 916 -24.96 -9.17 -4.49
CA LEU A 916 -23.86 -9.12 -5.45
C LEU A 916 -24.06 -10.27 -6.45
N GLY A 917 -24.13 -9.96 -7.75
CA GLY A 917 -24.35 -10.99 -8.77
C GLY A 917 -24.80 -10.48 -10.13
N ASP A 918 -25.01 -11.42 -11.05
CA ASP A 918 -25.13 -11.15 -12.48
C ASP A 918 -26.53 -10.79 -12.98
N TYR A 919 -27.58 -11.01 -12.18
CA TYR A 919 -28.94 -10.60 -12.52
C TYR A 919 -29.09 -9.09 -12.38
N LYS A 920 -28.65 -8.33 -13.38
CA LYS A 920 -28.73 -6.87 -13.35
C LYS A 920 -30.17 -6.39 -13.46
N VAL A 921 -30.44 -5.23 -12.87
CA VAL A 921 -31.78 -4.64 -12.83
C VAL A 921 -31.84 -3.43 -13.75
N ILE A 922 -32.78 -3.47 -14.69
CA ILE A 922 -33.09 -2.38 -15.62
C ILE A 922 -34.35 -1.69 -15.14
N LYS A 923 -34.29 -0.38 -14.98
CA LYS A 923 -35.46 0.45 -14.68
C LYS A 923 -36.17 0.87 -15.96
N ALA A 924 -37.43 0.43 -16.10
CA ALA A 924 -38.31 0.73 -17.21
C ALA A 924 -39.12 2.00 -16.94
N ALA A 925 -39.29 2.83 -17.96
CA ALA A 925 -40.14 4.00 -17.91
C ALA A 925 -41.61 3.57 -17.87
N LYS A 926 -42.36 4.03 -16.86
CA LYS A 926 -43.79 3.79 -16.76
C LYS A 926 -44.52 4.37 -17.97
N GLY A 927 -45.28 3.52 -18.65
CA GLY A 927 -46.15 3.81 -19.78
C GLY A 927 -47.63 3.79 -19.44
N ASP A 928 -48.43 4.05 -20.46
CA ASP A 928 -49.88 4.07 -20.36
C ASP A 928 -50.46 2.70 -20.01
N LYS A 929 -51.66 2.69 -19.45
CA LYS A 929 -52.39 1.45 -19.19
C LYS A 929 -52.69 0.73 -20.52
N ASP A 930 -52.59 -0.59 -20.54
CA ASP A 930 -52.97 -1.39 -21.70
C ASP A 930 -54.49 -1.35 -21.95
N LYS A 931 -54.96 -2.01 -23.01
CA LYS A 931 -56.39 -2.08 -23.38
C LYS A 931 -57.29 -2.66 -22.27
N ASN A 932 -56.72 -3.28 -21.24
CA ASN A 932 -57.40 -3.86 -20.09
C ASN A 932 -57.28 -2.98 -18.83
N GLY A 933 -56.62 -1.81 -18.91
CA GLY A 933 -56.43 -0.90 -17.78
C GLY A 933 -55.21 -1.20 -16.90
N ASN A 934 -54.29 -2.08 -17.33
CA ASN A 934 -53.09 -2.45 -16.55
C ASN A 934 -51.89 -1.57 -16.90
N ASP A 935 -51.11 -1.13 -15.91
CA ASP A 935 -49.91 -0.31 -16.15
C ASP A 935 -48.93 -1.03 -17.09
N THR A 936 -48.39 -0.31 -18.09
CA THR A 936 -47.31 -0.83 -18.95
C THR A 936 -46.03 -0.09 -18.68
N TYR A 937 -44.89 -0.68 -18.99
CA TYR A 937 -43.58 -0.10 -18.80
C TYR A 937 -42.68 -0.45 -19.98
N TRP A 938 -41.78 0.47 -20.31
CA TRP A 938 -40.91 0.36 -21.48
C TRP A 938 -39.45 0.59 -21.11
N ALA A 939 -38.58 -0.29 -21.56
CA ALA A 939 -37.14 -0.16 -21.40
C ALA A 939 -36.43 -0.50 -22.70
N THR A 940 -35.17 -0.10 -22.83
CA THR A 940 -34.29 -0.53 -23.92
C THR A 940 -33.06 -1.19 -23.31
N PHE A 941 -32.53 -2.20 -23.98
CA PHE A 941 -31.39 -2.98 -23.50
C PHE A 941 -30.49 -3.40 -24.66
N SER A 942 -29.18 -3.46 -24.44
CA SER A 942 -28.20 -3.97 -25.39
C SER A 942 -27.03 -4.62 -24.65
N ASN A 943 -26.60 -5.80 -25.07
CA ASN A 943 -25.37 -6.48 -24.65
C ASN A 943 -24.63 -6.99 -25.89
N LEU A 944 -23.31 -7.08 -25.84
CA LEU A 944 -22.49 -7.18 -27.06
C LEU A 944 -21.38 -8.18 -27.08
N ASN A 945 -20.96 -8.60 -25.90
CA ASN A 945 -20.00 -9.67 -25.80
C ASN A 945 -20.73 -11.02 -25.90
N SER A 946 -22.04 -11.03 -25.65
CA SER A 946 -22.84 -12.25 -25.67
C SER A 946 -24.35 -11.96 -25.72
N ASP A 947 -25.09 -13.01 -26.08
CA ASP A 947 -26.53 -13.07 -25.83
C ASP A 947 -26.82 -12.79 -24.35
N ALA A 948 -27.91 -12.06 -24.08
CA ALA A 948 -28.38 -11.83 -22.72
C ALA A 948 -29.84 -12.23 -22.57
N THR A 949 -30.13 -13.01 -21.53
CA THR A 949 -31.48 -13.38 -21.14
C THR A 949 -32.14 -12.25 -20.36
N LEU A 950 -33.36 -11.91 -20.76
CA LEU A 950 -34.18 -10.82 -20.23
C LEU A 950 -35.41 -11.41 -19.58
N LEU A 951 -35.63 -11.15 -18.30
CA LEU A 951 -36.64 -11.86 -17.52
C LEU A 951 -37.44 -10.93 -16.61
N VAL A 952 -38.69 -11.34 -16.37
CA VAL A 952 -39.58 -10.79 -15.34
C VAL A 952 -40.25 -11.95 -14.61
N PRO A 953 -40.57 -11.82 -13.31
CA PRO A 953 -41.18 -12.90 -12.55
C PRO A 953 -42.64 -13.14 -12.94
N SER A 954 -43.04 -14.41 -13.06
CA SER A 954 -44.45 -14.78 -13.28
C SER A 954 -45.36 -14.18 -12.19
N PRO A 955 -46.57 -13.65 -12.51
CA PRO A 955 -47.27 -13.70 -13.80
C PRO A 955 -46.96 -12.50 -14.73
N ARG A 956 -45.88 -11.74 -14.49
CA ARG A 956 -45.54 -10.58 -15.31
C ARG A 956 -45.22 -10.97 -16.73
N ASN A 957 -45.60 -10.10 -17.65
CA ASN A 957 -45.37 -10.26 -19.07
C ASN A 957 -44.16 -9.42 -19.49
N LEU A 958 -43.29 -10.02 -20.29
CA LEU A 958 -42.21 -9.33 -20.97
C LEU A 958 -42.28 -9.65 -22.45
N THR A 959 -42.41 -8.61 -23.28
CA THR A 959 -42.39 -8.69 -24.72
C THR A 959 -41.18 -7.94 -25.25
N VAL A 960 -40.40 -8.61 -26.11
CA VAL A 960 -39.19 -8.04 -26.71
C VAL A 960 -39.46 -7.72 -28.18
N TYR A 961 -39.06 -6.53 -28.61
CA TYR A 961 -39.24 -6.04 -29.96
C TYR A 961 -37.89 -5.67 -30.59
N ASN A 962 -37.72 -6.05 -31.87
CA ASN A 962 -36.73 -5.41 -32.71
C ASN A 962 -37.37 -4.17 -33.34
N ALA A 963 -36.69 -3.04 -33.17
CA ALA A 963 -37.04 -1.79 -33.84
C ALA A 963 -36.33 -1.73 -35.18
N THR A 964 -37.06 -1.98 -36.27
CA THR A 964 -36.55 -1.80 -37.63
C THR A 964 -37.08 -0.52 -38.21
N VAL A 965 -36.26 0.22 -38.96
CA VAL A 965 -36.71 1.40 -39.70
C VAL A 965 -36.46 1.13 -41.17
N SER A 966 -37.53 1.10 -41.96
CA SER A 966 -37.47 0.98 -43.42
C SER A 966 -38.47 1.95 -44.05
N ASN A 967 -38.09 2.62 -45.14
CA ASN A 967 -38.94 3.60 -45.84
C ASN A 967 -39.49 4.70 -44.90
N GLY A 968 -38.61 5.25 -44.05
CA GLY A 968 -38.97 6.22 -43.01
C GLY A 968 -39.90 5.69 -41.91
N LYS A 969 -40.29 4.41 -41.90
CA LYS A 969 -41.27 3.85 -40.95
C LYS A 969 -40.59 2.95 -39.92
N MET A 970 -40.72 3.29 -38.64
CA MET A 970 -40.34 2.38 -37.55
C MET A 970 -41.39 1.27 -37.42
N THR A 971 -40.97 0.04 -37.66
CA THR A 971 -41.77 -1.16 -37.47
C THR A 971 -41.20 -1.93 -36.28
N LEU A 972 -42.02 -2.08 -35.24
CA LEU A 972 -41.72 -2.94 -34.11
C LEU A 972 -42.10 -4.37 -34.49
N LYS A 973 -41.11 -5.23 -34.69
CA LYS A 973 -41.34 -6.65 -34.91
C LYS A 973 -41.18 -7.36 -33.57
N MET A 974 -42.28 -7.90 -33.05
CA MET A 974 -42.23 -8.77 -31.87
C MET A 974 -41.36 -9.98 -32.19
N ARG A 975 -40.44 -10.29 -31.28
CA ARG A 975 -39.56 -11.45 -31.42
C ARG A 975 -40.30 -12.73 -31.07
N THR A 976 -40.06 -13.79 -31.85
CA THR A 976 -40.58 -15.13 -31.59
C THR A 976 -39.63 -15.97 -30.73
N ASP A 977 -38.35 -15.58 -30.62
CA ASP A 977 -37.30 -16.31 -29.90
C ASP A 977 -37.21 -15.94 -28.41
N SER A 978 -38.23 -15.28 -27.86
CA SER A 978 -38.51 -15.05 -26.44
C SER A 978 -37.31 -14.70 -25.55
N GLN A 979 -37.29 -13.45 -25.05
CA GLN A 979 -36.49 -13.07 -23.88
C GLN A 979 -34.95 -13.12 -24.05
N VAL A 980 -34.41 -13.12 -25.27
CA VAL A 980 -32.95 -13.02 -25.49
C VAL A 980 -32.61 -11.82 -26.38
N ALA A 981 -31.66 -10.99 -25.94
CA ALA A 981 -31.03 -9.94 -26.75
C ALA A 981 -29.72 -10.50 -27.34
N LYS A 982 -29.64 -10.63 -28.67
CA LYS A 982 -28.54 -11.31 -29.38
C LYS A 982 -27.53 -10.32 -29.98
N GLU A 983 -26.61 -9.84 -29.16
CA GLU A 983 -25.59 -8.87 -29.60
C GLU A 983 -26.17 -7.60 -30.26
N GLU A 984 -27.40 -7.23 -29.92
CA GLU A 984 -28.16 -6.14 -30.54
C GLU A 984 -28.98 -5.36 -29.50
N GLY A 985 -29.38 -4.14 -29.87
CA GLY A 985 -30.28 -3.32 -29.06
C GLY A 985 -31.74 -3.71 -29.25
N VAL A 986 -32.45 -3.97 -28.15
CA VAL A 986 -33.86 -4.38 -28.14
C VAL A 986 -34.73 -3.40 -27.34
N LEU A 987 -36.02 -3.32 -27.71
CA LEU A 987 -37.05 -2.61 -26.95
C LEU A 987 -37.86 -3.62 -26.14
N LEU A 988 -38.02 -3.33 -24.85
CA LEU A 988 -38.71 -4.15 -23.87
C LEU A 988 -40.04 -3.49 -23.53
N LYS A 989 -41.12 -4.28 -23.53
CA LYS A 989 -42.41 -3.92 -22.95
C LYS A 989 -42.73 -4.89 -21.83
N THR A 990 -43.07 -4.37 -20.66
CA THR A 990 -43.49 -5.17 -19.52
C THR A 990 -44.64 -4.50 -18.77
N ASP A 991 -45.16 -5.15 -17.75
CA ASP A 991 -46.24 -4.72 -16.85
C ASP A 991 -45.71 -4.34 -15.44
N GLY A 992 -44.40 -4.15 -15.28
CA GLY A 992 -43.80 -3.60 -14.05
C GLY A 992 -42.52 -2.80 -14.29
N GLU A 993 -42.12 -2.02 -13.29
CA GLU A 993 -41.07 -0.99 -13.42
C GLU A 993 -39.65 -1.54 -13.62
N TYR A 994 -39.39 -2.79 -13.21
CA TYR A 994 -38.06 -3.36 -13.28
C TYR A 994 -38.02 -4.65 -14.10
N VAL A 995 -36.93 -4.86 -14.84
CA VAL A 995 -36.67 -6.03 -15.68
C VAL A 995 -35.26 -6.54 -15.37
N ASN A 996 -35.08 -7.86 -15.33
CA ASN A 996 -33.75 -8.44 -15.20
C ASN A 996 -33.07 -8.65 -16.54
N ALA A 997 -31.75 -8.47 -16.54
CA ALA A 997 -30.86 -8.95 -17.60
C ALA A 997 -29.73 -9.80 -17.01
N LYS A 998 -29.43 -10.92 -17.66
CA LYS A 998 -28.30 -11.80 -17.34
C LYS A 998 -27.57 -12.16 -18.62
N ALA A 999 -26.24 -11.99 -18.64
CA ALA A 999 -25.41 -12.45 -19.77
C ALA A 999 -25.44 -13.99 -19.84
N ASN A 1000 -25.51 -14.54 -21.05
CA ASN A 1000 -25.52 -15.98 -21.27
C ASN A 1000 -24.11 -16.59 -21.27
N ALA A 1001 -23.08 -15.76 -21.50
CA ALA A 1001 -21.67 -16.12 -21.37
C ALA A 1001 -21.06 -15.51 -20.09
N THR A 1002 -19.91 -16.04 -19.68
CA THR A 1002 -19.14 -15.64 -18.48
C THR A 1002 -18.56 -14.22 -18.55
N ASP A 1003 -18.57 -13.60 -19.72
CA ASP A 1003 -17.92 -12.32 -20.01
C ASP A 1003 -18.69 -11.10 -19.42
N GLY A 1004 -19.80 -11.36 -18.74
CA GLY A 1004 -20.61 -10.39 -18.00
C GLY A 1004 -21.36 -9.39 -18.87
N LEU A 1005 -22.14 -8.53 -18.21
CA LEU A 1005 -22.76 -7.33 -18.81
C LEU A 1005 -21.80 -6.15 -18.59
N LYS A 1006 -21.16 -5.64 -19.65
CA LYS A 1006 -20.19 -4.53 -19.51
C LYS A 1006 -20.90 -3.25 -19.06
N ALA A 1007 -20.33 -2.58 -18.05
CA ALA A 1007 -20.80 -1.27 -17.61
C ALA A 1007 -20.64 -0.26 -18.73
N VAL A 1008 -21.74 0.38 -19.10
CA VAL A 1008 -21.73 1.58 -19.93
C VAL A 1008 -22.49 2.61 -19.11
N ASP A 1009 -21.88 3.78 -18.93
CA ASP A 1009 -22.35 4.83 -18.02
C ASP A 1009 -23.74 5.33 -18.48
N TYR A 1010 -24.77 5.04 -17.68
CA TYR A 1010 -26.19 5.14 -18.07
C TYR A 1010 -27.01 5.84 -16.97
N THR A 1011 -26.61 7.04 -16.56
CA THR A 1011 -27.13 7.70 -15.36
C THR A 1011 -28.53 8.29 -15.46
N ASP A 1012 -29.12 8.50 -16.65
CA ASP A 1012 -30.47 9.08 -16.80
C ASP A 1012 -31.27 8.54 -18.00
N ASN A 1013 -32.41 7.85 -17.77
CA ASN A 1013 -33.33 7.47 -18.84
C ASN A 1013 -34.23 8.66 -19.21
N ASN A 1014 -33.95 9.29 -20.35
CA ASN A 1014 -34.63 10.47 -20.86
C ASN A 1014 -35.86 10.15 -21.72
N LEU A 1015 -36.19 8.87 -21.94
CA LEU A 1015 -37.38 8.43 -22.66
C LEU A 1015 -38.59 8.42 -21.70
N VAL A 1016 -39.55 9.32 -21.94
CA VAL A 1016 -40.76 9.47 -21.14
C VAL A 1016 -41.97 8.98 -21.92
N ALA A 1017 -42.78 8.12 -21.31
CA ALA A 1017 -44.00 7.67 -21.94
C ALA A 1017 -45.08 8.75 -21.91
N THR A 1018 -45.96 8.73 -22.91
CA THR A 1018 -47.14 9.61 -22.94
C THR A 1018 -48.15 9.24 -21.85
N PRO A 1019 -49.10 10.14 -21.53
CA PRO A 1019 -50.17 9.95 -20.56
C PRO A 1019 -51.44 9.36 -21.21
N ALA A 1020 -52.28 8.74 -20.35
CA ALA A 1020 -53.36 7.84 -20.77
C ALA A 1020 -54.51 8.52 -21.51
N THR A 1021 -54.67 9.83 -21.32
CA THR A 1021 -55.55 10.69 -22.11
C THR A 1021 -54.69 11.77 -22.74
N GLU A 1022 -55.08 12.19 -23.94
CA GLU A 1022 -54.38 13.26 -24.62
C GLU A 1022 -54.37 14.51 -23.73
N LYS A 1023 -53.19 14.89 -23.26
CA LYS A 1023 -53.00 16.09 -22.44
C LYS A 1023 -51.71 16.78 -22.81
N THR A 1024 -51.69 18.07 -22.56
CA THR A 1024 -50.49 18.89 -22.69
C THR A 1024 -49.60 18.66 -21.48
N ILE A 1025 -48.36 18.24 -21.71
CA ILE A 1025 -47.33 18.09 -20.69
C ILE A 1025 -46.40 19.30 -20.75
N ASN A 1026 -46.12 19.90 -19.60
CA ASN A 1026 -45.13 20.97 -19.47
C ASN A 1026 -43.75 20.37 -19.18
N ALA A 1027 -42.71 20.90 -19.82
CA ALA A 1027 -41.34 20.56 -19.51
C ALA A 1027 -40.96 21.08 -18.11
N GLU A 1028 -40.19 20.29 -17.35
CA GLU A 1028 -39.59 20.76 -16.10
C GLU A 1028 -38.57 21.86 -16.34
N THR A 1029 -38.34 22.72 -15.33
CA THR A 1029 -37.34 23.79 -15.38
C THR A 1029 -35.98 23.24 -15.80
N GLY A 1030 -35.41 23.78 -16.87
CA GLY A 1030 -34.13 23.33 -17.42
C GLY A 1030 -34.22 22.16 -18.40
N TYR A 1031 -35.41 21.75 -18.87
CA TYR A 1031 -35.60 20.68 -19.87
C TYR A 1031 -36.53 21.11 -21.03
N LYS A 1032 -36.48 20.34 -22.12
CA LYS A 1032 -37.30 20.45 -23.34
C LYS A 1032 -37.81 19.08 -23.77
N LEU A 1033 -39.05 19.02 -24.30
CA LEU A 1033 -39.70 17.79 -24.72
C LEU A 1033 -39.62 17.60 -26.24
N TYR A 1034 -39.33 16.39 -26.71
CA TYR A 1034 -39.29 16.02 -28.12
C TYR A 1034 -40.16 14.78 -28.38
N ARG A 1035 -41.15 14.89 -29.24
CA ARG A 1035 -42.05 13.78 -29.62
C ARG A 1035 -41.49 12.99 -30.79
N LEU A 1036 -41.56 11.67 -30.71
CA LEU A 1036 -41.37 10.81 -31.88
C LEU A 1036 -42.53 11.01 -32.88
N THR A 1037 -42.25 11.60 -34.04
CA THR A 1037 -43.23 11.85 -35.11
C THR A 1037 -42.55 11.95 -36.48
N TYR A 1038 -43.33 12.04 -37.55
CA TYR A 1038 -42.83 12.36 -38.88
C TYR A 1038 -42.70 13.88 -39.05
N ASN A 1039 -41.69 14.34 -39.79
CA ASN A 1039 -41.53 15.75 -40.20
C ASN A 1039 -42.77 16.20 -40.98
N ASN A 1040 -43.16 15.37 -41.94
CA ASN A 1040 -44.38 15.55 -42.72
C ASN A 1040 -45.36 14.42 -42.39
N SER A 1041 -46.44 14.77 -41.67
CA SER A 1041 -47.45 13.80 -41.24
C SER A 1041 -48.29 13.23 -42.39
N THR A 1042 -48.33 13.93 -43.53
CA THR A 1042 -49.20 13.60 -44.67
C THR A 1042 -48.63 12.48 -45.52
N ASP A 1043 -47.35 12.56 -45.88
CA ASP A 1043 -46.63 11.54 -46.64
C ASP A 1043 -45.82 10.58 -45.74
N LYS A 1044 -45.78 10.84 -44.43
CA LYS A 1044 -45.09 10.05 -43.41
C LYS A 1044 -43.58 9.94 -43.69
N THR A 1045 -42.96 11.03 -44.12
CA THR A 1045 -41.51 11.12 -44.36
C THR A 1045 -40.79 11.87 -43.22
N GLY A 1046 -39.49 11.58 -43.06
CA GLY A 1046 -38.65 12.20 -42.02
C GLY A 1046 -39.07 11.81 -40.60
N LEU A 1047 -39.14 10.53 -40.27
CA LEU A 1047 -39.41 10.08 -38.90
C LEU A 1047 -38.27 10.50 -37.96
N GLY A 1048 -38.59 11.04 -36.79
CA GLY A 1048 -37.62 11.61 -35.87
C GLY A 1048 -38.23 12.08 -34.56
N PHE A 1049 -37.40 12.51 -33.61
CA PHE A 1049 -37.87 13.18 -32.40
C PHE A 1049 -37.91 14.69 -32.65
N TYR A 1050 -39.11 15.26 -32.78
CA TYR A 1050 -39.33 16.67 -33.06
C TYR A 1050 -39.74 17.41 -31.80
N LEU A 1051 -39.31 18.66 -31.67
CA LEU A 1051 -39.62 19.49 -30.52
C LEU A 1051 -41.14 19.52 -30.26
N GLY A 1052 -41.51 19.47 -28.98
CA GLY A 1052 -42.90 19.42 -28.55
C GLY A 1052 -43.69 20.59 -29.13
N LEU A 1053 -44.73 20.23 -29.89
CA LEU A 1053 -45.64 21.18 -30.52
C LEU A 1053 -47.05 20.95 -29.96
N VAL A 1054 -47.65 22.02 -29.45
CA VAL A 1054 -49.03 22.06 -28.96
C VAL A 1054 -49.79 23.06 -29.81
N LYS A 1055 -50.95 22.64 -30.32
CA LYS A 1055 -51.90 23.49 -31.02
C LYS A 1055 -53.20 23.59 -30.23
N ASP A 1056 -53.90 24.72 -30.35
CA ASP A 1056 -55.25 24.91 -29.83
C ASP A 1056 -56.30 24.21 -30.70
N GLU A 1057 -57.57 24.34 -30.31
CA GLU A 1057 -58.74 23.76 -30.98
C GLU A 1057 -59.03 24.35 -32.38
N ASN A 1058 -58.40 25.47 -32.74
CA ASN A 1058 -58.45 26.08 -34.07
C ASN A 1058 -57.18 25.79 -34.91
N ASP A 1059 -56.35 24.84 -34.46
CA ASP A 1059 -55.09 24.43 -35.08
C ASP A 1059 -53.98 25.51 -35.06
N ASN A 1060 -54.12 26.55 -34.22
CA ASN A 1060 -53.07 27.54 -33.99
C ASN A 1060 -52.01 27.00 -33.04
N VAL A 1061 -50.73 27.23 -33.34
CA VAL A 1061 -49.61 26.78 -32.50
C VAL A 1061 -49.51 27.62 -31.23
N ILE A 1062 -49.69 27.00 -30.06
CA ILE A 1062 -49.60 27.64 -28.74
C ILE A 1062 -48.31 27.32 -27.98
N SER A 1063 -47.59 26.27 -28.39
CA SER A 1063 -46.21 26.00 -27.95
C SER A 1063 -45.46 25.28 -29.07
N SER A 1064 -44.24 25.73 -29.38
CA SER A 1064 -43.39 25.19 -30.46
C SER A 1064 -41.91 25.13 -30.11
N ASP A 1065 -41.57 25.42 -28.86
CA ASP A 1065 -40.21 25.51 -28.34
C ASP A 1065 -39.88 24.35 -27.39
N GLY A 1066 -40.76 23.33 -27.33
CA GLY A 1066 -40.58 22.15 -26.49
C GLY A 1066 -40.81 22.40 -25.01
N SER A 1067 -41.29 23.59 -24.63
CA SER A 1067 -41.80 23.87 -23.27
C SER A 1067 -43.06 23.07 -22.97
N GLN A 1068 -43.82 22.69 -24.00
CA GLN A 1068 -45.00 21.87 -23.87
C GLN A 1068 -45.10 20.83 -24.99
N LEU A 1069 -45.74 19.70 -24.71
CA LEU A 1069 -46.02 18.66 -25.68
C LEU A 1069 -47.46 18.17 -25.54
N LYS A 1070 -48.22 18.14 -26.64
CA LYS A 1070 -49.51 17.44 -26.67
C LYS A 1070 -49.23 15.95 -26.79
N ALA A 1071 -49.25 15.29 -25.64
CA ALA A 1071 -48.84 13.92 -25.51
C ALA A 1071 -50.04 13.01 -25.81
N THR A 1072 -49.97 12.31 -26.94
CA THR A 1072 -51.01 11.38 -27.41
C THR A 1072 -50.78 9.99 -26.82
N PRO A 1073 -51.81 9.31 -26.29
CA PRO A 1073 -51.66 8.00 -25.66
C PRO A 1073 -50.92 6.97 -26.53
N GLY A 1074 -50.09 6.13 -25.91
CA GLY A 1074 -49.36 5.05 -26.58
C GLY A 1074 -48.12 5.47 -27.39
N LYS A 1075 -47.56 6.65 -27.13
CA LYS A 1075 -46.29 7.12 -27.74
C LYS A 1075 -45.21 7.34 -26.68
N ALA A 1076 -43.98 7.58 -27.12
CA ALA A 1076 -42.88 8.01 -26.26
C ALA A 1076 -42.35 9.37 -26.73
N TYR A 1077 -41.87 10.16 -25.79
CA TYR A 1077 -41.18 11.43 -26.05
C TYR A 1077 -39.89 11.48 -25.26
N LEU A 1078 -38.92 12.23 -25.76
CA LEU A 1078 -37.63 12.43 -25.12
C LEU A 1078 -37.68 13.71 -24.28
N LYS A 1079 -37.18 13.67 -23.06
CA LYS A 1079 -36.93 14.84 -22.21
C LYS A 1079 -35.43 15.15 -22.28
N VAL A 1080 -35.06 16.33 -22.77
CA VAL A 1080 -33.65 16.71 -23.02
C VAL A 1080 -33.34 17.98 -22.23
N SER A 1081 -32.19 18.05 -21.56
CA SER A 1081 -31.81 19.26 -20.81
C SER A 1081 -31.68 20.47 -21.75
N THR A 1082 -32.01 21.66 -21.27
CA THR A 1082 -32.01 22.89 -22.07
C THR A 1082 -30.61 23.21 -22.56
N GLY A 1083 -29.57 22.98 -21.75
CA GLY A 1083 -28.17 23.14 -22.17
C GLY A 1083 -27.71 22.14 -23.23
N ALA A 1084 -28.29 20.94 -23.28
CA ALA A 1084 -28.06 20.00 -24.39
C ALA A 1084 -28.89 20.36 -25.64
N ALA A 1085 -30.08 20.92 -25.45
CA ALA A 1085 -30.96 21.41 -26.52
C ALA A 1085 -30.51 22.76 -27.12
N THR A 1086 -29.71 23.54 -26.39
CA THR A 1086 -29.12 24.83 -26.78
C THR A 1086 -27.60 24.73 -26.67
N ASN A 1087 -26.93 24.38 -27.77
CA ASN A 1087 -25.47 24.36 -27.76
C ASN A 1087 -24.93 25.79 -27.55
N THR A 1088 -23.78 25.94 -26.87
CA THR A 1088 -23.13 27.22 -26.61
C THR A 1088 -22.76 28.00 -27.88
N ALA A 1089 -22.70 27.33 -29.04
CA ALA A 1089 -22.34 27.95 -30.32
C ALA A 1089 -23.49 28.64 -31.07
N THR A 1090 -24.77 28.31 -30.83
CA THR A 1090 -25.88 28.79 -31.68
C THR A 1090 -26.91 29.67 -30.98
N THR A 1091 -26.95 29.74 -29.65
CA THR A 1091 -28.00 30.42 -28.83
C THR A 1091 -29.47 29.99 -29.11
N ALA A 1092 -29.73 29.27 -30.19
CA ALA A 1092 -31.03 28.79 -30.65
C ALA A 1092 -31.25 27.31 -30.27
N LEU A 1093 -32.51 26.97 -29.98
CA LEU A 1093 -32.98 25.63 -29.63
C LEU A 1093 -32.98 24.69 -30.84
N ALA A 1094 -32.41 23.49 -30.68
CA ALA A 1094 -32.54 22.42 -31.66
C ALA A 1094 -34.01 22.01 -31.83
N ARG A 1095 -34.50 21.86 -33.07
CA ARG A 1095 -35.93 21.60 -33.35
C ARG A 1095 -36.29 20.15 -33.68
N SER A 1096 -35.32 19.31 -34.06
CA SER A 1096 -35.59 17.89 -34.39
C SER A 1096 -34.35 16.98 -34.37
N PHE A 1097 -34.59 15.67 -34.22
CA PHE A 1097 -33.64 14.57 -34.40
C PHE A 1097 -34.18 13.59 -35.46
N VAL A 1098 -33.68 13.63 -36.69
CA VAL A 1098 -34.26 12.87 -37.82
C VAL A 1098 -33.57 11.53 -38.02
N PHE A 1099 -34.33 10.46 -38.23
CA PHE A 1099 -33.83 9.16 -38.72
C PHE A 1099 -33.85 9.15 -40.25
N PRO A 1100 -32.74 8.85 -40.95
CA PRO A 1100 -32.70 8.85 -42.40
C PRO A 1100 -33.48 7.65 -42.95
N GLY A 1101 -34.18 7.90 -44.05
CA GLY A 1101 -34.79 6.86 -44.86
C GLY A 1101 -33.83 6.31 -45.91
N ASP A 1102 -34.00 5.01 -46.15
CA ASP A 1102 -34.02 4.39 -47.49
C ASP A 1102 -32.69 4.07 -48.15
N ASP A 1103 -31.67 3.61 -47.41
CA ASP A 1103 -30.73 2.56 -47.82
C ASP A 1103 -29.75 2.20 -46.69
N GLU A 1104 -29.26 0.95 -46.67
CA GLU A 1104 -28.20 0.57 -45.74
C GLU A 1104 -26.93 1.39 -46.01
N THR A 1105 -26.40 2.02 -44.93
CA THR A 1105 -25.08 2.68 -44.76
C THR A 1105 -25.02 4.23 -44.76
N THR A 1106 -24.53 4.74 -43.63
CA THR A 1106 -23.55 5.85 -43.46
C THR A 1106 -23.85 7.31 -43.83
N GLY A 1107 -25.09 7.79 -43.97
CA GLY A 1107 -25.31 9.23 -44.18
C GLY A 1107 -26.62 9.80 -43.65
N ILE A 1108 -26.55 10.81 -42.77
CA ILE A 1108 -27.62 11.81 -42.60
C ILE A 1108 -27.05 13.16 -43.06
N GLY A 1109 -27.81 13.83 -43.94
CA GLY A 1109 -27.43 15.06 -44.64
C GLY A 1109 -27.58 16.36 -43.86
N GLU A 1110 -28.44 16.50 -42.84
CA GLU A 1110 -28.56 17.77 -42.11
C GLU A 1110 -29.38 17.68 -40.81
N ILE A 1111 -29.16 18.65 -39.90
CA ILE A 1111 -30.07 19.03 -38.80
C ILE A 1111 -30.72 20.34 -39.23
N VAL A 1112 -32.04 20.38 -39.38
CA VAL A 1112 -32.74 21.61 -39.73
C VAL A 1112 -33.12 22.38 -38.45
N ILE A 1113 -32.59 23.60 -38.31
CA ILE A 1113 -33.04 24.60 -37.36
C ILE A 1113 -33.94 25.56 -38.15
N GLU A 1114 -35.26 25.40 -38.06
CA GLU A 1114 -36.15 26.39 -38.67
C GLU A 1114 -36.26 27.64 -37.77
N GLY A 1115 -35.60 28.71 -38.20
CA GLY A 1115 -35.68 30.03 -37.61
C GLY A 1115 -34.86 30.99 -38.47
N ASP A 1116 -35.57 31.81 -39.25
CA ASP A 1116 -35.14 32.91 -40.13
C ASP A 1116 -33.67 32.97 -40.60
N ALA A 1117 -33.54 32.88 -41.94
CA ALA A 1117 -32.40 33.29 -42.77
C ALA A 1117 -31.11 32.45 -42.65
N GLY A 1118 -31.09 31.37 -43.44
CA GLY A 1118 -29.96 30.95 -44.27
C GLY A 1118 -28.55 31.03 -43.68
N ILE A 1119 -28.12 29.97 -42.98
CA ILE A 1119 -26.71 29.56 -42.91
C ILE A 1119 -26.65 28.03 -42.94
N SER A 1120 -26.36 27.47 -44.11
CA SER A 1120 -25.84 26.12 -44.26
C SER A 1120 -24.39 26.11 -43.77
N GLY A 1121 -24.09 25.47 -42.64
CA GLY A 1121 -22.74 25.44 -42.09
C GLY A 1121 -22.52 24.29 -41.13
N SER A 1122 -21.64 23.36 -41.51
CA SER A 1122 -21.11 22.29 -40.66
C SER A 1122 -20.39 22.87 -39.44
N ALA A 1123 -20.83 22.52 -38.23
CA ALA A 1123 -20.08 22.82 -37.00
C ALA A 1123 -20.00 21.58 -36.09
N ASN A 1124 -18.77 21.15 -35.87
CA ASN A 1124 -18.35 19.91 -35.22
C ASN A 1124 -18.85 19.78 -33.77
N ALA A 1125 -19.60 18.72 -33.49
CA ALA A 1125 -19.63 18.11 -32.16
C ALA A 1125 -18.46 17.14 -32.09
N ASN A 1126 -17.44 17.43 -31.29
CA ASN A 1126 -16.37 16.46 -31.05
C ASN A 1126 -16.79 15.51 -29.91
N ASP A 1127 -17.02 14.25 -30.32
CA ASP A 1127 -16.82 13.00 -29.58
C ASP A 1127 -17.74 12.58 -28.43
N ARG A 1128 -18.92 13.20 -28.25
CA ARG A 1128 -19.96 12.68 -27.34
C ARG A 1128 -20.99 11.81 -28.08
N ILE A 1129 -21.27 10.63 -27.54
CA ILE A 1129 -22.12 9.58 -28.13
C ILE A 1129 -23.25 9.34 -27.14
N TYR A 1130 -24.49 9.12 -27.58
CA TYR A 1130 -25.65 8.91 -26.71
C TYR A 1130 -26.41 7.66 -27.14
N ASN A 1131 -27.02 6.90 -26.22
CA ASN A 1131 -27.87 5.76 -26.59
C ASN A 1131 -29.35 6.19 -26.81
N LEU A 1132 -30.24 5.24 -27.10
CA LEU A 1132 -31.68 5.52 -27.32
C LEU A 1132 -32.45 5.87 -26.04
N GLN A 1133 -31.84 5.64 -24.89
CA GLN A 1133 -32.29 6.06 -23.57
C GLN A 1133 -31.92 7.53 -23.30
N GLY A 1134 -31.16 8.17 -24.20
CA GLY A 1134 -30.69 9.55 -24.06
C GLY A 1134 -29.55 9.72 -23.06
N GLN A 1135 -28.83 8.64 -22.75
CA GLN A 1135 -27.68 8.60 -21.84
C GLN A 1135 -26.39 8.87 -22.61
N GLN A 1136 -25.48 9.68 -22.06
CA GLN A 1136 -24.18 9.93 -22.69
C GLN A 1136 -23.24 8.74 -22.49
N VAL A 1137 -22.75 8.20 -23.59
CA VAL A 1137 -21.89 7.03 -23.71
C VAL A 1137 -20.50 7.47 -24.16
N THR A 1138 -19.48 7.14 -23.37
CA THR A 1138 -18.07 7.49 -23.64
C THR A 1138 -17.31 6.38 -24.38
N ALA A 1139 -17.76 5.14 -24.26
CA ALA A 1139 -17.23 3.97 -24.97
C ALA A 1139 -18.41 3.19 -25.57
N PRO A 1140 -18.97 3.64 -26.71
CA PRO A 1140 -20.11 2.98 -27.30
C PRO A 1140 -19.66 1.70 -27.98
N VAL A 1141 -20.55 0.75 -27.96
CA VAL A 1141 -20.31 -0.63 -28.36
C VAL A 1141 -21.37 -0.96 -29.44
N LYS A 1142 -21.40 -2.12 -30.11
CA LYS A 1142 -22.42 -2.42 -31.14
C LYS A 1142 -23.88 -2.13 -30.68
N GLY A 1143 -24.72 -1.59 -31.55
CA GLY A 1143 -26.06 -1.12 -31.19
C GLY A 1143 -26.39 0.24 -31.77
N LEU A 1144 -27.49 0.82 -31.29
CA LEU A 1144 -28.08 2.02 -31.86
C LEU A 1144 -27.80 3.24 -30.98
N TYR A 1145 -27.03 4.19 -31.51
CA TYR A 1145 -26.57 5.39 -30.81
C TYR A 1145 -26.89 6.66 -31.60
N ILE A 1146 -26.63 7.78 -30.95
CA ILE A 1146 -26.72 9.14 -31.45
C ILE A 1146 -25.33 9.77 -31.22
N LYS A 1147 -24.49 9.87 -32.25
CA LYS A 1147 -23.20 10.61 -32.21
C LYS A 1147 -23.33 11.81 -33.13
N ASN A 1148 -22.95 12.99 -32.67
CA ASN A 1148 -23.01 14.22 -33.47
C ASN A 1148 -24.41 14.47 -34.05
N ASN A 1149 -25.44 14.19 -33.25
CA ASN A 1149 -26.85 14.28 -33.62
C ASN A 1149 -27.26 13.40 -34.82
N LYS A 1150 -26.47 12.36 -35.11
CA LYS A 1150 -26.76 11.37 -36.15
C LYS A 1150 -26.94 10.00 -35.53
N LYS A 1151 -27.90 9.24 -36.05
CA LYS A 1151 -28.01 7.80 -35.79
C LYS A 1151 -26.70 7.13 -36.20
N VAL A 1152 -25.99 6.57 -35.23
CA VAL A 1152 -24.82 5.73 -35.45
C VAL A 1152 -25.18 4.33 -35.04
N ILE A 1153 -25.22 3.44 -36.03
CA ILE A 1153 -25.25 2.00 -35.76
C ILE A 1153 -23.79 1.59 -35.66
N ILE A 1154 -23.37 1.21 -34.47
CA ILE A 1154 -22.09 0.54 -34.29
C ILE A 1154 -22.39 -0.93 -34.58
N LYS A 1155 -21.76 -1.50 -35.61
CA LYS A 1155 -21.96 -2.89 -36.03
C LYS A 1155 -20.94 -3.80 -35.38
#